data_AF-A0AAF5PFX5-F1
#
_entry.id   AF-A0AAF5PFX5-F1
#
_cell.length_a   1.000
_cell.length_b   1.000
_cell.length_c   1.000
_cell.angle_alpha   90.00
_cell.angle_beta   90.00
_cell.angle_gamma   90.00
#
_symmetry.space_group_name_H-M   'P 1'
#
loop_
_entity.id
_entity.type
_entity.pdbx_description
1 polymer ?
#
loop_
_entity_poly.entity_id
_entity_poly.type
_entity_poly.pdbx_seq_one_letter_code
_entity_poly.pdbx_strand_id
1 'polypeptide(L)'
;MLSGVILSVIFIFIHWCNADSNNNERNVEIIFQCDHIFDSSIPKGEFQLPMLPPSATVSEQISQTEGAKNLQCIYTFVASPKQRVKLNFDQFHLAGTAGNCETEYVDIYSELEEPDDDLLSASFGGRYCGSVSPYVRISLNRVIVLVFHSRTASNQRNRLKFRGRYAFISDAPYQVGQKIPPGKCDFVIDSKLKKRGSILSPTYPGTYPKNFRCTYLLNGKTGQRIRLLFRDFDIYFGGEHCPYDSLTIYDGPNNKYPIIRKICGLQQRMVIYSFGPNAFIEFNTTSPAKTDPRGYSLDYEFSNRYVDVLKLMDNQLGITHLRGSECDLLVRSNRETTHYIHSPKYPLMYPANTTCTFIIDGLQGEQNLEEVILTFENFAVLTETTDNSNSFHSKHSSINYDDDEPCATSYVGIAFVPATINSVLSSGEESNYDATLCDRLENGSQILGPYISDGPRMVLVFSSNEKISSDGDGQKPLGFKAKIQFKTDFGIPGKPIGDSNQCMFQFTKTRGWFNSPRYPANYPLDTNCTYIIKAKPNEQIQVYFEQFALYVDEHSTIETRCTDYLEISDVFVKDGVEKLQLQARYCANTFPGPTVTAFGSHELRVFFLSDHEGTGNGFKAIYQIRKAFAEEIPTKPVSRHCGQRITRTDDFTSGWLVSPGYPIKYNKDLICDWEITVRPNHQVLLHLTKMEIEGSMTAESVNCQNAVIRVDAERGINASLAIQEICGTDETVIQPIISKNNTVRIRFFTSPDKVNGLKGFNFTWTEVKKITDNNECLYPTMYLCTYTKLCIDARLKCNGDKNCGLHDDTDEAYCNKLENAADVRTVLFMAIFSGCIFLLISGFFCYMLKKKLEKKRNKRRRRAKFGMKHQRKPFRNPRPITKADPHLLPAPAASRLTHHNVTTDIISSSMEQRNEKSPNGEMSKNNSSLRHSLKLNDDCSIFYG
;
A
#
# COMPACT_ATOMS: atom_id res chain seq x y z
N MET A 1 6.63 -41.14 -91.39
CA MET A 1 5.70 -42.29 -91.57
C MET A 1 4.49 -42.02 -90.69
N LEU A 2 3.27 -42.17 -91.23
CA LEU A 2 1.95 -42.00 -90.60
C LEU A 2 1.72 -40.65 -89.85
N SER A 3 0.72 -39.80 -90.15
CA SER A 3 -0.62 -39.92 -90.75
C SER A 3 -1.64 -40.69 -89.92
N GLY A 4 -2.41 -39.96 -89.10
CA GLY A 4 -3.58 -40.47 -88.38
C GLY A 4 -3.85 -39.67 -87.09
N VAL A 5 -5.13 -39.42 -86.80
CA VAL A 5 -5.65 -38.89 -85.52
C VAL A 5 -5.13 -37.51 -85.07
N ILE A 6 -5.86 -36.45 -85.47
CA ILE A 6 -6.27 -35.26 -84.68
C ILE A 6 -7.17 -34.42 -85.61
N LEU A 7 -8.40 -34.90 -85.88
CA LEU A 7 -9.38 -34.20 -86.73
C LEU A 7 -10.83 -34.68 -86.54
N SER A 8 -11.19 -35.18 -85.36
CA SER A 8 -12.48 -35.88 -85.14
C SER A 8 -13.12 -35.63 -83.75
N VAL A 9 -12.88 -34.46 -83.15
CA VAL A 9 -13.44 -34.09 -81.82
C VAL A 9 -14.35 -32.84 -81.89
N ILE A 10 -14.48 -32.19 -83.04
CA ILE A 10 -15.19 -30.90 -83.20
C ILE A 10 -16.62 -31.04 -83.78
N PHE A 11 -17.05 -32.25 -84.22
CA PHE A 11 -18.31 -32.40 -84.98
C PHE A 11 -19.29 -33.50 -84.54
N ILE A 12 -19.09 -34.15 -83.38
CA ILE A 12 -20.07 -35.12 -82.83
C ILE A 12 -20.34 -34.80 -81.35
N PHE A 13 -21.02 -33.68 -81.12
CA PHE A 13 -21.74 -33.39 -79.86
C PHE A 13 -23.11 -32.72 -80.11
N ILE A 14 -23.64 -32.86 -81.34
CA ILE A 14 -24.99 -32.45 -81.73
C ILE A 14 -25.75 -33.72 -82.12
N HIS A 15 -26.91 -33.97 -81.49
CA HIS A 15 -27.80 -35.12 -81.71
C HIS A 15 -27.07 -36.49 -81.59
N TRP A 16 -27.06 -37.13 -80.42
CA TRP A 16 -28.26 -37.81 -79.92
C TRP A 16 -28.19 -38.12 -78.42
N CYS A 17 -29.09 -37.53 -77.64
CA CYS A 17 -29.61 -38.09 -76.40
C CYS A 17 -30.94 -37.37 -76.10
N ASN A 18 -32.04 -37.90 -76.62
CA ASN A 18 -33.38 -37.38 -76.38
C ASN A 18 -34.35 -38.56 -76.33
N ALA A 19 -34.81 -38.90 -75.12
CA ALA A 19 -35.78 -39.95 -74.83
C ALA A 19 -36.49 -39.57 -73.52
N ASP A 20 -37.82 -39.69 -73.49
CA ASP A 20 -38.72 -39.20 -72.44
C ASP A 20 -38.35 -39.71 -71.03
N SER A 21 -38.66 -39.02 -69.92
CA SER A 21 -40.01 -38.57 -69.56
C SER A 21 -40.02 -37.70 -68.29
N ASN A 22 -41.00 -36.78 -68.17
CA ASN A 22 -41.55 -36.10 -66.97
C ASN A 22 -40.60 -35.89 -65.75
N ASN A 23 -40.37 -34.67 -65.27
CA ASN A 23 -41.42 -33.72 -64.87
C ASN A 23 -40.92 -32.25 -64.79
N ASN A 24 -41.81 -31.30 -64.49
CA ASN A 24 -41.49 -29.86 -64.38
C ASN A 24 -40.41 -29.54 -63.32
N GLU A 25 -39.42 -28.73 -63.67
CA GLU A 25 -39.36 -27.32 -63.24
C GLU A 25 -38.48 -26.47 -64.16
N ARG A 26 -38.82 -25.18 -64.34
CA ARG A 26 -38.12 -24.25 -65.23
C ARG A 26 -37.22 -23.31 -64.43
N ASN A 27 -35.98 -23.71 -64.18
CA ASN A 27 -34.93 -22.78 -63.80
C ASN A 27 -34.60 -21.89 -64.99
N VAL A 28 -35.09 -20.64 -64.94
CA VAL A 28 -34.72 -19.59 -65.90
C VAL A 28 -33.35 -19.05 -65.49
N GLU A 29 -32.38 -19.16 -66.39
CA GLU A 29 -31.05 -18.56 -66.25
C GLU A 29 -31.16 -17.04 -66.45
N ILE A 30 -31.45 -16.30 -65.37
CA ILE A 30 -31.60 -14.84 -65.41
C ILE A 30 -30.22 -14.19 -65.39
N ILE A 31 -29.61 -14.04 -66.56
CA ILE A 31 -28.52 -13.10 -66.78
C ILE A 31 -29.07 -11.69 -66.59
N PHE A 32 -28.59 -10.95 -65.58
CA PHE A 32 -29.05 -9.58 -65.34
C PHE A 32 -28.34 -8.61 -66.30
N GLN A 33 -29.05 -7.56 -66.73
CA GLN A 33 -28.63 -6.64 -67.82
C GLN A 33 -27.42 -5.74 -67.50
N CYS A 34 -26.65 -6.03 -66.45
CA CYS A 34 -25.63 -5.14 -65.89
C CYS A 34 -24.37 -5.85 -65.38
N ASP A 35 -24.25 -7.17 -65.52
CA ASP A 35 -23.08 -7.94 -65.10
C ASP A 35 -21.87 -7.65 -66.01
N HIS A 36 -20.64 -7.61 -65.46
CA HIS A 36 -19.45 -7.28 -66.25
C HIS A 36 -18.16 -7.90 -65.67
N ILE A 37 -17.32 -8.44 -66.54
CA ILE A 37 -16.00 -9.00 -66.20
C ILE A 37 -14.89 -8.01 -66.64
N PHE A 38 -13.98 -7.69 -65.73
CA PHE A 38 -12.78 -6.90 -65.99
C PHE A 38 -11.55 -7.80 -65.93
N ASP A 39 -10.85 -7.98 -67.05
CA ASP A 39 -9.66 -8.82 -67.14
C ASP A 39 -8.36 -8.00 -67.27
N SER A 40 -7.22 -8.67 -67.16
CA SER A 40 -5.90 -8.05 -67.24
C SER A 40 -5.49 -7.55 -68.64
N SER A 41 -6.35 -7.68 -69.68
CA SER A 41 -6.13 -7.06 -70.99
C SER A 41 -6.06 -5.53 -70.91
N ILE A 42 -6.80 -4.94 -69.96
CA ILE A 42 -6.76 -3.52 -69.62
C ILE A 42 -6.11 -3.38 -68.23
N PRO A 43 -4.79 -3.13 -68.12
CA PRO A 43 -4.03 -3.29 -66.87
C PRO A 43 -4.43 -2.31 -65.76
N LYS A 44 -5.11 -1.21 -66.11
CA LYS A 44 -5.71 -0.23 -65.21
C LYS A 44 -6.85 0.49 -65.92
N GLY A 45 -7.89 0.89 -65.19
CA GLY A 45 -9.00 1.65 -65.73
C GLY A 45 -9.88 2.27 -64.66
N GLU A 46 -10.99 2.86 -65.09
CA GLU A 46 -12.02 3.41 -64.20
C GLU A 46 -13.32 2.62 -64.37
N PHE A 47 -14.08 2.47 -63.29
CA PHE A 47 -15.41 1.85 -63.31
C PHE A 47 -16.45 2.83 -62.74
N GLN A 48 -17.62 2.87 -63.36
CA GLN A 48 -18.78 3.63 -62.89
C GLN A 48 -19.99 2.69 -62.89
N LEU A 49 -20.55 2.44 -61.72
CA LEU A 49 -21.51 1.36 -61.49
C LEU A 49 -22.83 1.89 -60.91
N PRO A 50 -23.97 1.22 -61.19
CA PRO A 50 -24.13 0.08 -62.10
C PRO A 50 -23.96 0.49 -63.57
N MET A 51 -23.41 -0.41 -64.38
CA MET A 51 -23.36 -0.25 -65.84
C MET A 51 -24.72 -0.64 -66.43
N LEU A 52 -25.44 0.32 -66.99
CA LEU A 52 -26.71 0.11 -67.67
C LEU A 52 -26.51 0.21 -69.20
N PRO A 53 -27.18 -0.63 -70.01
CA PRO A 53 -27.04 -0.61 -71.46
C PRO A 53 -27.62 0.69 -72.05
N PRO A 54 -27.10 1.22 -73.19
CA PRO A 54 -27.50 2.52 -73.74
C PRO A 54 -28.97 2.66 -74.22
N SER A 55 -29.78 1.60 -74.12
CA SER A 55 -31.09 1.49 -74.76
C SER A 55 -32.25 1.77 -73.79
N ALA A 56 -32.30 3.00 -73.26
CA ALA A 56 -33.36 3.45 -72.33
C ALA A 56 -34.02 4.79 -72.72
N THR A 57 -33.79 5.29 -73.93
CA THR A 57 -34.56 6.40 -74.53
C THR A 57 -35.83 5.86 -75.19
N VAL A 58 -36.87 5.67 -74.38
CA VAL A 58 -38.25 5.40 -74.84
C VAL A 58 -39.18 6.46 -74.24
N SER A 59 -40.25 6.81 -74.97
CA SER A 59 -41.07 8.00 -74.72
C SER A 59 -41.83 7.98 -73.40
N GLU A 60 -42.35 9.16 -73.03
CA GLU A 60 -43.45 9.29 -72.08
C GLU A 60 -44.67 8.43 -72.50
N GLN A 61 -45.56 8.21 -71.52
CA GLN A 61 -46.85 7.52 -71.63
C GLN A 61 -46.81 6.00 -71.86
N ILE A 62 -46.80 5.25 -70.75
CA ILE A 62 -47.78 4.18 -70.48
C ILE A 62 -48.02 4.15 -68.95
N SER A 63 -49.25 3.82 -68.55
CA SER A 63 -49.72 3.90 -67.16
C SER A 63 -49.30 2.69 -66.30
N GLN A 64 -49.18 2.95 -65.01
CA GLN A 64 -49.09 2.01 -63.87
C GLN A 64 -49.57 0.56 -64.14
N THR A 65 -48.65 -0.42 -64.16
CA THR A 65 -48.54 -1.50 -63.15
C THR A 65 -47.35 -2.43 -63.47
N GLU A 66 -46.19 -2.17 -62.87
CA GLU A 66 -45.15 -3.18 -62.63
C GLU A 66 -44.54 -2.93 -61.24
N GLY A 67 -44.19 -4.00 -60.53
CA GLY A 67 -43.62 -3.92 -59.18
C GLY A 67 -42.17 -3.42 -59.14
N ALA A 68 -41.66 -3.21 -57.92
CA ALA A 68 -40.26 -2.87 -57.71
C ALA A 68 -39.34 -4.00 -58.24
N LYS A 69 -38.68 -3.74 -59.38
CA LYS A 69 -37.71 -4.66 -59.97
C LYS A 69 -36.41 -4.56 -59.17
N ASN A 70 -36.18 -5.55 -58.31
CA ASN A 70 -34.90 -5.76 -57.64
C ASN A 70 -33.80 -5.85 -58.71
N LEU A 71 -32.80 -4.97 -58.61
CA LEU A 71 -31.63 -4.97 -59.46
C LEU A 71 -30.48 -5.63 -58.69
N GLN A 72 -29.92 -6.70 -59.26
CA GLN A 72 -28.67 -7.30 -58.81
C GLN A 72 -27.69 -7.26 -59.99
N CYS A 73 -26.44 -6.88 -59.74
CA CYS A 73 -25.38 -6.82 -60.74
C CYS A 73 -24.08 -7.36 -60.14
N ILE A 74 -23.37 -8.23 -60.86
CA ILE A 74 -22.13 -8.88 -60.44
C ILE A 74 -20.96 -8.33 -61.28
N TYR A 75 -19.93 -7.85 -60.59
CA TYR A 75 -18.74 -7.25 -61.20
C TYR A 75 -17.48 -8.02 -60.79
N THR A 76 -16.95 -8.82 -61.71
CA THR A 76 -15.84 -9.74 -61.45
C THR A 76 -14.54 -9.19 -62.06
N PHE A 77 -13.53 -8.96 -61.23
CA PHE A 77 -12.20 -8.51 -61.65
C PHE A 77 -11.23 -9.68 -61.58
N VAL A 78 -10.60 -10.06 -62.69
CA VAL A 78 -9.72 -11.25 -62.79
C VAL A 78 -8.31 -10.86 -63.21
N ALA A 79 -7.35 -11.02 -62.30
CA ALA A 79 -5.94 -10.74 -62.52
C ALA A 79 -5.20 -11.91 -63.18
N SER A 80 -4.17 -11.62 -63.99
CA SER A 80 -3.27 -12.67 -64.52
C SER A 80 -2.51 -13.40 -63.40
N PRO A 81 -1.90 -14.57 -63.69
CA PRO A 81 -0.97 -15.22 -62.78
C PRO A 81 0.13 -14.24 -62.32
N LYS A 82 0.43 -14.24 -61.01
CA LYS A 82 1.35 -13.29 -60.33
C LYS A 82 0.88 -11.83 -60.30
N GLN A 83 -0.42 -11.61 -60.50
CA GLN A 83 -1.08 -10.33 -60.25
C GLN A 83 -2.21 -10.46 -59.21
N ARG A 84 -2.63 -9.32 -58.69
CA ARG A 84 -3.75 -9.11 -57.77
C ARG A 84 -4.56 -7.91 -58.24
N VAL A 85 -5.86 -7.89 -57.94
CA VAL A 85 -6.71 -6.72 -58.20
C VAL A 85 -6.50 -5.71 -57.09
N LYS A 86 -6.37 -4.43 -57.45
CA LYS A 86 -6.50 -3.29 -56.54
C LYS A 86 -7.66 -2.40 -56.99
N LEU A 87 -8.59 -2.12 -56.09
CA LEU A 87 -9.69 -1.17 -56.28
C LEU A 87 -9.53 0.04 -55.35
N ASN A 88 -9.77 1.23 -55.90
CA ASN A 88 -9.91 2.47 -55.15
C ASN A 88 -11.29 3.07 -55.43
N PHE A 89 -12.01 3.51 -54.39
CA PHE A 89 -13.31 4.15 -54.54
C PHE A 89 -13.15 5.67 -54.46
N ASP A 90 -13.55 6.38 -55.53
CA ASP A 90 -13.38 7.82 -55.66
C ASP A 90 -14.69 8.58 -55.37
N GLN A 91 -15.83 7.91 -55.55
CA GLN A 91 -17.16 8.42 -55.19
C GLN A 91 -18.08 7.25 -54.81
N PHE A 92 -18.79 7.37 -53.69
CA PHE A 92 -19.67 6.33 -53.18
C PHE A 92 -20.95 6.93 -52.56
N HIS A 93 -22.12 6.54 -53.06
CA HIS A 93 -23.40 7.08 -52.59
C HIS A 93 -24.56 6.10 -52.85
N LEU A 94 -24.84 5.23 -51.89
CA LEU A 94 -25.94 4.25 -51.91
C LEU A 94 -26.99 4.60 -50.85
N ALA A 95 -28.27 4.31 -51.09
CA ALA A 95 -29.31 4.53 -50.10
C ALA A 95 -29.17 3.57 -48.89
N GLY A 96 -28.98 4.13 -47.70
CA GLY A 96 -28.82 3.38 -46.45
C GLY A 96 -27.99 4.15 -45.42
N THR A 97 -27.72 3.50 -44.29
CA THR A 97 -26.77 3.96 -43.27
C THR A 97 -25.94 2.78 -42.76
N ALA A 98 -24.78 3.02 -42.13
CA ALA A 98 -23.91 1.95 -41.66
C ALA A 98 -24.56 0.97 -40.65
N GLY A 99 -25.70 1.34 -40.04
CA GLY A 99 -26.50 0.46 -39.17
C GLY A 99 -27.76 -0.13 -39.81
N ASN A 100 -28.15 0.29 -41.02
CA ASN A 100 -29.29 -0.25 -41.77
C ASN A 100 -28.99 -0.16 -43.28
N CYS A 101 -28.73 -1.33 -43.86
CA CYS A 101 -28.02 -1.48 -45.14
C CYS A 101 -28.72 -2.51 -46.06
N GLU A 102 -30.06 -2.47 -46.10
CA GLU A 102 -30.89 -3.49 -46.76
C GLU A 102 -31.49 -3.06 -48.11
N THR A 103 -31.53 -1.75 -48.39
CA THR A 103 -32.25 -1.17 -49.54
C THR A 103 -31.37 -0.99 -50.76
N GLU A 104 -30.17 -0.42 -50.59
CA GLU A 104 -29.09 -0.44 -51.58
C GLU A 104 -27.74 -0.73 -50.91
N TYR A 105 -26.98 -1.67 -51.45
CA TYR A 105 -25.65 -2.00 -50.95
C TYR A 105 -24.76 -2.62 -52.03
N VAL A 106 -23.45 -2.66 -51.77
CA VAL A 106 -22.51 -3.53 -52.47
C VAL A 106 -21.81 -4.45 -51.46
N ASP A 107 -21.80 -5.74 -51.76
CA ASP A 107 -21.02 -6.75 -51.06
C ASP A 107 -19.69 -6.98 -51.77
N ILE A 108 -18.59 -7.00 -51.02
CA ILE A 108 -17.23 -7.07 -51.58
C ILE A 108 -16.55 -8.37 -51.16
N TYR A 109 -16.23 -9.19 -52.15
CA TYR A 109 -15.54 -10.47 -51.99
C TYR A 109 -14.10 -10.33 -52.49
N SER A 110 -13.15 -10.15 -51.57
CA SER A 110 -11.73 -9.95 -51.87
C SER A 110 -10.83 -11.16 -51.53
N GLU A 111 -11.43 -12.25 -51.05
CA GLU A 111 -10.71 -13.42 -50.49
C GLU A 111 -10.78 -14.68 -51.39
N LEU A 112 -11.55 -14.61 -52.49
CA LEU A 112 -11.75 -15.68 -53.47
C LEU A 112 -10.41 -16.17 -54.07
N GLU A 113 -10.35 -17.45 -54.44
CA GLU A 113 -9.21 -18.07 -55.12
C GLU A 113 -9.48 -18.17 -56.64
N GLU A 114 -10.71 -18.51 -57.04
CA GLU A 114 -11.15 -18.65 -58.43
C GLU A 114 -12.38 -17.76 -58.74
N PRO A 115 -12.69 -17.43 -60.02
CA PRO A 115 -13.79 -16.50 -60.35
C PRO A 115 -15.19 -17.10 -60.14
N ASP A 116 -15.28 -18.43 -60.15
CA ASP A 116 -16.53 -19.20 -60.05
C ASP A 116 -16.74 -19.78 -58.63
N ASP A 117 -15.97 -19.32 -57.63
CA ASP A 117 -16.13 -19.65 -56.21
C ASP A 117 -17.55 -19.29 -55.70
N ASP A 118 -18.18 -20.18 -54.94
CA ASP A 118 -19.52 -19.95 -54.39
C ASP A 118 -19.56 -18.78 -53.39
N LEU A 119 -20.19 -17.68 -53.82
CA LEU A 119 -20.34 -16.45 -53.04
C LEU A 119 -21.21 -16.60 -51.78
N LEU A 120 -21.93 -17.72 -51.60
CA LEU A 120 -22.71 -18.01 -50.40
C LEU A 120 -21.88 -18.65 -49.29
N SER A 121 -20.81 -19.39 -49.63
CA SER A 121 -19.86 -19.99 -48.68
C SER A 121 -18.51 -19.27 -48.62
N ALA A 122 -18.22 -18.37 -49.56
CA ALA A 122 -17.02 -17.54 -49.58
C ALA A 122 -16.87 -16.59 -48.37
N SER A 123 -15.62 -16.27 -48.03
CA SER A 123 -15.31 -15.31 -46.96
C SER A 123 -15.73 -13.89 -47.34
N PHE A 124 -16.58 -13.31 -46.51
CA PHE A 124 -17.30 -12.07 -46.76
C PHE A 124 -16.48 -10.83 -46.34
N GLY A 125 -15.96 -10.09 -47.33
CA GLY A 125 -15.15 -8.88 -47.10
C GLY A 125 -15.95 -7.65 -46.65
N GLY A 126 -17.28 -7.73 -46.59
CA GLY A 126 -18.19 -6.75 -46.01
C GLY A 126 -19.24 -6.19 -46.96
N ARG A 127 -20.26 -5.54 -46.37
CA ARG A 127 -21.36 -4.85 -47.03
C ARG A 127 -21.24 -3.35 -46.83
N TYR A 128 -21.40 -2.57 -47.90
CA TYR A 128 -21.21 -1.11 -47.88
C TYR A 128 -22.42 -0.39 -48.47
N CYS A 129 -22.87 0.68 -47.80
CA CYS A 129 -23.94 1.57 -48.22
C CYS A 129 -23.79 2.96 -47.56
N GLY A 130 -24.65 3.91 -47.90
CA GLY A 130 -24.53 5.30 -47.47
C GLY A 130 -23.51 6.08 -48.31
N SER A 131 -22.94 7.14 -47.71
CA SER A 131 -21.98 8.06 -48.35
C SER A 131 -20.51 7.83 -47.99
N VAL A 132 -20.20 6.84 -47.14
CA VAL A 132 -18.82 6.49 -46.77
C VAL A 132 -18.33 5.41 -47.71
N SER A 133 -17.32 5.70 -48.51
CA SER A 133 -16.68 4.73 -49.39
C SER A 133 -15.92 3.66 -48.58
N PRO A 134 -15.86 2.40 -49.06
CA PRO A 134 -14.89 1.43 -48.56
C PRO A 134 -13.47 1.99 -48.66
N TYR A 135 -12.57 1.58 -47.77
CA TYR A 135 -11.14 1.87 -47.98
C TYR A 135 -10.61 1.10 -49.21
N VAL A 136 -9.38 1.38 -49.63
CA VAL A 136 -8.69 0.65 -50.71
C VAL A 136 -8.84 -0.86 -50.53
N ARG A 137 -9.25 -1.58 -51.57
CA ARG A 137 -9.38 -3.04 -51.55
C ARG A 137 -8.33 -3.67 -52.44
N ILE A 138 -7.69 -4.73 -51.94
CA ILE A 138 -6.73 -5.54 -52.68
C ILE A 138 -7.11 -7.00 -52.50
N SER A 139 -7.06 -7.81 -53.55
CA SER A 139 -7.38 -9.23 -53.46
C SER A 139 -6.33 -10.00 -52.67
N LEU A 140 -6.76 -11.01 -51.92
CA LEU A 140 -5.89 -12.01 -51.33
C LEU A 140 -5.20 -12.86 -52.42
N ASN A 141 -5.96 -13.21 -53.46
CA ASN A 141 -5.49 -13.97 -54.62
C ASN A 141 -5.70 -13.15 -55.91
N ARG A 142 -6.27 -13.73 -56.97
CA ARG A 142 -6.37 -13.08 -58.29
C ARG A 142 -7.70 -12.38 -58.57
N VAL A 143 -8.71 -12.59 -57.72
CA VAL A 143 -10.10 -12.19 -58.00
C VAL A 143 -10.61 -11.18 -56.97
N ILE A 144 -11.43 -10.23 -57.42
CA ILE A 144 -12.43 -9.54 -56.57
C ILE A 144 -13.78 -9.62 -57.27
N VAL A 145 -14.83 -9.96 -56.52
CA VAL A 145 -16.22 -9.80 -56.97
C VAL A 145 -16.90 -8.70 -56.16
N LEU A 146 -17.62 -7.81 -56.84
CA LEU A 146 -18.55 -6.86 -56.23
C LEU A 146 -19.97 -7.26 -56.60
N VAL A 147 -20.83 -7.55 -55.62
CA VAL A 147 -22.26 -7.81 -55.85
C VAL A 147 -23.04 -6.56 -55.44
N PHE A 148 -23.51 -5.79 -56.41
CA PHE A 148 -24.39 -4.63 -56.18
C PHE A 148 -25.85 -5.08 -56.16
N HIS A 149 -26.62 -4.61 -55.18
CA HIS A 149 -28.05 -4.93 -55.05
C HIS A 149 -28.85 -3.66 -54.65
N SER A 150 -29.95 -3.39 -55.37
CA SER A 150 -30.87 -2.26 -55.13
C SER A 150 -32.34 -2.69 -55.26
N ARG A 151 -33.17 -2.27 -54.32
CA ARG A 151 -34.64 -2.51 -54.30
C ARG A 151 -35.47 -1.28 -54.66
N THR A 152 -34.87 -0.29 -55.33
CA THR A 152 -35.49 1.04 -55.52
C THR A 152 -36.41 1.14 -56.75
N ALA A 153 -37.56 1.81 -56.60
CA ALA A 153 -38.58 1.92 -57.63
C ALA A 153 -38.27 3.02 -58.67
N SER A 154 -37.73 2.58 -59.82
CA SER A 154 -37.66 3.21 -61.17
C SER A 154 -37.16 4.66 -61.36
N ASN A 155 -37.52 5.63 -60.52
CA ASN A 155 -37.53 7.05 -60.89
C ASN A 155 -36.23 7.82 -60.56
N GLN A 156 -35.14 7.14 -60.19
CA GLN A 156 -33.80 7.75 -59.99
C GLN A 156 -32.67 7.02 -60.75
N ARG A 157 -32.97 6.42 -61.91
CA ARG A 157 -31.99 5.64 -62.71
C ARG A 157 -30.76 6.44 -63.22
N ASN A 158 -30.84 7.77 -63.32
CA ASN A 158 -29.78 8.61 -63.90
C ASN A 158 -28.83 9.30 -62.89
N ARG A 159 -28.68 8.78 -61.66
CA ARG A 159 -27.74 9.33 -60.67
C ARG A 159 -26.69 8.29 -60.29
N LEU A 160 -25.40 8.65 -60.43
CA LEU A 160 -24.27 7.75 -60.17
C LEU A 160 -24.36 7.15 -58.77
N LYS A 161 -24.19 5.83 -58.65
CA LYS A 161 -24.25 5.10 -57.38
C LYS A 161 -22.86 4.97 -56.76
N PHE A 162 -21.87 4.49 -57.53
CA PHE A 162 -20.46 4.56 -57.14
C PHE A 162 -19.51 4.55 -58.33
N ARG A 163 -18.34 5.18 -58.17
CA ARG A 163 -17.25 5.25 -59.15
C ARG A 163 -15.91 4.99 -58.46
N GLY A 164 -15.02 4.31 -59.17
CA GLY A 164 -13.68 4.03 -58.69
C GLY A 164 -12.70 3.71 -59.81
N ARG A 165 -11.49 3.32 -59.41
CA ARG A 165 -10.38 2.96 -60.29
C ARG A 165 -9.88 1.57 -59.94
N TYR A 166 -9.61 0.77 -60.96
CA TYR A 166 -9.03 -0.57 -60.82
C TYR A 166 -7.62 -0.62 -61.44
N ALA A 167 -6.76 -1.47 -60.86
CA ALA A 167 -5.44 -1.77 -61.41
C ALA A 167 -5.03 -3.20 -61.04
N PHE A 168 -4.39 -3.89 -61.98
CA PHE A 168 -3.79 -5.20 -61.73
C PHE A 168 -2.34 -5.03 -61.29
N ILE A 169 -2.09 -5.19 -59.99
CA ILE A 169 -0.77 -5.02 -59.36
C ILE A 169 -0.03 -6.36 -59.27
N SER A 170 1.30 -6.36 -59.18
CA SER A 170 2.05 -7.60 -58.97
C SER A 170 1.82 -8.18 -57.56
N ASP A 171 1.78 -9.51 -57.44
CA ASP A 171 1.68 -10.20 -56.15
C ASP A 171 3.01 -10.26 -55.38
N ALA A 172 4.15 -9.96 -56.03
CA ALA A 172 5.49 -10.12 -55.48
C ALA A 172 5.75 -9.45 -54.11
N PRO A 173 5.19 -8.26 -53.77
CA PRO A 173 5.34 -7.66 -52.44
C PRO A 173 4.77 -8.51 -51.29
N TYR A 174 3.82 -9.39 -51.58
CA TYR A 174 3.18 -10.29 -50.62
C TYR A 174 3.87 -11.67 -50.54
N GLN A 175 4.77 -11.98 -51.49
CA GLN A 175 5.56 -13.22 -51.52
C GLN A 175 6.87 -13.03 -50.73
N VAL A 176 6.75 -12.85 -49.41
CA VAL A 176 7.85 -12.36 -48.55
C VAL A 176 8.97 -13.38 -48.30
N GLY A 177 8.70 -14.68 -48.50
CA GLY A 177 9.61 -15.79 -48.23
C GLY A 177 9.17 -17.09 -48.91
N GLN A 178 9.68 -18.23 -48.44
CA GLN A 178 9.24 -19.56 -48.88
C GLN A 178 7.90 -19.90 -48.22
N LYS A 179 6.84 -20.09 -49.02
CA LYS A 179 5.49 -20.41 -48.51
C LYS A 179 5.44 -21.84 -47.93
N ILE A 180 4.72 -22.01 -46.82
CA ILE A 180 4.54 -23.29 -46.11
C ILE A 180 3.12 -23.84 -46.38
N PRO A 181 2.94 -24.91 -47.19
CA PRO A 181 1.64 -25.58 -47.31
C PRO A 181 1.24 -26.29 -46.01
N PRO A 182 -0.06 -26.37 -45.65
CA PRO A 182 -1.23 -25.87 -46.37
C PRO A 182 -1.56 -24.38 -46.09
N GLY A 183 -0.68 -23.65 -45.41
CA GLY A 183 -0.89 -22.27 -44.98
C GLY A 183 -1.23 -21.28 -46.09
N LYS A 184 -2.27 -20.46 -45.91
CA LYS A 184 -2.67 -19.44 -46.91
C LYS A 184 -1.60 -18.35 -47.07
N CYS A 185 -0.98 -17.93 -45.97
CA CYS A 185 -0.02 -16.83 -45.88
C CYS A 185 1.13 -17.13 -44.89
N ASP A 186 1.51 -18.40 -44.75
CA ASP A 186 2.58 -18.84 -43.87
C ASP A 186 3.92 -18.90 -44.61
N PHE A 187 4.97 -18.26 -44.07
CA PHE A 187 6.25 -18.06 -44.77
C PHE A 187 7.49 -18.30 -43.88
N VAL A 188 8.54 -18.88 -44.46
CA VAL A 188 9.91 -18.89 -43.92
C VAL A 188 10.80 -17.88 -44.66
N ILE A 189 11.50 -17.04 -43.90
CA ILE A 189 12.43 -16.01 -44.40
C ILE A 189 13.82 -16.33 -43.85
N ASP A 190 14.69 -16.93 -44.66
CA ASP A 190 16.06 -17.29 -44.25
C ASP A 190 17.08 -16.19 -44.62
N SER A 191 17.89 -15.79 -43.64
CA SER A 191 18.99 -14.82 -43.75
C SER A 191 20.02 -15.15 -44.86
N LYS A 192 20.17 -16.43 -45.23
CA LYS A 192 20.98 -16.89 -46.39
C LYS A 192 20.44 -16.36 -47.72
N LEU A 193 19.12 -16.26 -47.86
CA LEU A 193 18.45 -15.84 -49.08
C LEU A 193 18.28 -14.31 -49.12
N LYS A 194 17.83 -13.70 -48.02
CA LYS A 194 17.45 -12.29 -48.00
C LYS A 194 17.66 -11.65 -46.61
N LYS A 195 18.79 -10.97 -46.43
CA LYS A 195 19.18 -10.31 -45.16
C LYS A 195 18.28 -9.14 -44.74
N ARG A 196 17.62 -8.47 -45.69
CA ARG A 196 16.73 -7.32 -45.46
C ARG A 196 15.52 -7.38 -46.38
N GLY A 197 14.38 -6.91 -45.91
CA GLY A 197 13.15 -6.81 -46.71
C GLY A 197 12.01 -6.21 -45.91
N SER A 198 10.80 -6.30 -46.48
CA SER A 198 9.57 -5.84 -45.84
C SER A 198 8.56 -6.99 -45.78
N ILE A 199 7.75 -7.01 -44.72
CA ILE A 199 6.57 -7.87 -44.57
C ILE A 199 5.35 -6.94 -44.53
N LEU A 200 4.35 -7.28 -45.33
CA LEU A 200 3.08 -6.58 -45.44
C LEU A 200 1.97 -7.48 -44.89
N SER A 201 0.91 -6.89 -44.33
CA SER A 201 -0.32 -7.66 -44.11
C SER A 201 -0.88 -8.17 -45.45
N PRO A 202 -1.71 -9.23 -45.47
CA PRO A 202 -2.06 -9.98 -46.68
C PRO A 202 -2.64 -9.18 -47.85
N THR A 203 -3.18 -7.97 -47.59
CA THR A 203 -3.81 -7.07 -48.56
C THR A 203 -3.38 -5.61 -48.38
N TYR A 204 -2.39 -5.30 -47.52
CA TYR A 204 -1.89 -3.93 -47.29
C TYR A 204 -1.53 -3.21 -48.60
N PRO A 205 -1.82 -1.91 -48.75
CA PRO A 205 -2.43 -0.99 -47.78
C PRO A 205 -3.97 -1.06 -47.71
N GLY A 206 -4.60 -2.07 -48.32
CA GLY A 206 -6.04 -2.29 -48.21
C GLY A 206 -6.44 -3.06 -46.95
N THR A 207 -7.74 -3.08 -46.67
CA THR A 207 -8.31 -3.76 -45.50
C THR A 207 -7.97 -5.25 -45.48
N TYR A 208 -7.59 -5.77 -44.31
CA TYR A 208 -7.19 -7.17 -44.16
C TYR A 208 -8.39 -8.16 -44.03
N PRO A 209 -8.23 -9.41 -44.48
CA PRO A 209 -9.21 -10.50 -44.29
C PRO A 209 -9.61 -10.72 -42.83
N LYS A 210 -10.87 -11.16 -42.59
CA LYS A 210 -11.38 -11.45 -41.23
C LYS A 210 -11.29 -12.94 -40.92
N ASN A 211 -11.21 -13.31 -39.64
CA ASN A 211 -11.02 -14.70 -39.18
C ASN A 211 -9.77 -15.39 -39.80
N PHE A 212 -8.75 -14.60 -40.08
CA PHE A 212 -7.59 -14.96 -40.89
C PHE A 212 -6.30 -14.96 -40.05
N ARG A 213 -5.43 -15.94 -40.29
CA ARG A 213 -4.17 -16.16 -39.56
C ARG A 213 -3.00 -16.30 -40.52
N CYS A 214 -1.91 -15.58 -40.26
CA CYS A 214 -0.66 -15.65 -41.02
C CYS A 214 0.54 -15.76 -40.08
N THR A 215 1.52 -16.59 -40.45
CA THR A 215 2.75 -16.77 -39.69
C THR A 215 4.00 -16.50 -40.53
N TYR A 216 5.00 -15.85 -39.92
CA TYR A 216 6.25 -15.49 -40.56
C TYR A 216 7.41 -15.92 -39.67
N LEU A 217 8.13 -16.96 -40.08
CA LEU A 217 9.34 -17.42 -39.41
C LEU A 217 10.57 -16.73 -40.01
N LEU A 218 11.21 -15.85 -39.26
CA LEU A 218 12.47 -15.23 -39.61
C LEU A 218 13.61 -16.08 -39.04
N ASN A 219 14.39 -16.71 -39.93
CA ASN A 219 15.45 -17.68 -39.60
C ASN A 219 16.84 -17.08 -39.84
N GLY A 220 17.53 -16.70 -38.76
CA GLY A 220 18.86 -16.10 -38.81
C GLY A 220 20.01 -17.10 -38.72
N LYS A 221 21.24 -16.60 -38.84
CA LYS A 221 22.46 -17.36 -38.52
C LYS A 221 22.90 -17.08 -37.09
N THR A 222 23.61 -18.02 -36.48
CA THR A 222 24.24 -17.85 -35.15
C THR A 222 25.04 -16.53 -35.10
N GLY A 223 24.85 -15.75 -34.03
CA GLY A 223 25.49 -14.43 -33.88
C GLY A 223 24.83 -13.29 -34.69
N GLN A 224 23.71 -13.53 -35.37
CA GLN A 224 22.83 -12.46 -35.84
C GLN A 224 21.66 -12.25 -34.86
N ARG A 225 21.14 -11.03 -34.83
CA ARG A 225 19.83 -10.67 -34.27
C ARG A 225 18.97 -10.04 -35.37
N ILE A 226 17.66 -9.99 -35.15
CA ILE A 226 16.67 -9.46 -36.09
C ILE A 226 16.17 -8.12 -35.54
N ARG A 227 16.23 -7.06 -36.36
CA ARG A 227 15.52 -5.79 -36.12
C ARG A 227 14.27 -5.77 -36.98
N LEU A 228 13.14 -5.38 -36.38
CA LEU A 228 11.85 -5.15 -37.01
C LEU A 228 11.51 -3.65 -36.86
N LEU A 229 11.18 -2.98 -37.96
CA LEU A 229 10.81 -1.56 -37.99
C LEU A 229 9.41 -1.42 -38.58
N PHE A 230 8.43 -1.09 -37.75
CA PHE A 230 7.05 -0.87 -38.19
C PHE A 230 6.93 0.55 -38.78
N ARG A 231 6.74 0.63 -40.11
CA ARG A 231 6.59 1.89 -40.84
C ARG A 231 5.17 2.44 -40.75
N ASP A 232 4.21 1.54 -40.84
CA ASP A 232 2.77 1.81 -40.67
C ASP A 232 2.13 0.60 -40.01
N PHE A 233 1.24 0.83 -39.05
CA PHE A 233 0.59 -0.21 -38.28
C PHE A 233 -0.78 0.28 -37.78
N ASP A 234 -1.83 -0.37 -38.25
CA ASP A 234 -3.23 -0.04 -38.04
C ASP A 234 -4.05 -1.33 -38.07
N ILE A 235 -4.23 -1.90 -36.88
CA ILE A 235 -5.02 -3.12 -36.63
C ILE A 235 -6.12 -2.77 -35.63
N TYR A 236 -7.29 -3.40 -35.74
CA TYR A 236 -8.43 -3.16 -34.86
C TYR A 236 -8.01 -3.30 -33.38
N PHE A 237 -8.10 -2.21 -32.62
CA PHE A 237 -7.62 -2.14 -31.23
C PHE A 237 -8.36 -3.16 -30.34
N GLY A 238 -9.69 -3.14 -30.37
CA GLY A 238 -10.55 -4.11 -29.67
C GLY A 238 -10.55 -4.04 -28.13
N GLY A 239 -9.52 -3.47 -27.51
CA GLY A 239 -9.37 -3.32 -26.06
C GLY A 239 -7.91 -3.48 -25.63
N GLU A 240 -7.63 -3.15 -24.36
CA GLU A 240 -6.33 -3.40 -23.76
C GLU A 240 -5.97 -4.90 -23.82
N HIS A 241 -4.68 -5.22 -23.96
CA HIS A 241 -4.17 -6.58 -24.21
C HIS A 241 -4.58 -7.22 -25.57
N CYS A 242 -5.22 -6.46 -26.46
CA CYS A 242 -5.58 -6.84 -27.83
C CYS A 242 -6.40 -8.16 -27.90
N PRO A 243 -7.61 -8.22 -27.31
CA PRO A 243 -8.38 -9.46 -27.17
C PRO A 243 -8.98 -9.98 -28.49
N TYR A 244 -8.99 -9.16 -29.54
CA TYR A 244 -9.49 -9.47 -30.88
C TYR A 244 -8.31 -9.64 -31.86
N ASP A 245 -8.21 -8.75 -32.85
CA ASP A 245 -7.15 -8.75 -33.83
C ASP A 245 -5.81 -8.38 -33.18
N SER A 246 -4.75 -9.11 -33.51
CA SER A 246 -3.43 -8.85 -32.96
C SER A 246 -2.31 -9.39 -33.83
N LEU A 247 -1.17 -8.69 -33.80
CA LEU A 247 0.11 -9.22 -34.26
C LEU A 247 0.95 -9.53 -33.01
N THR A 248 1.37 -10.78 -32.87
CA THR A 248 2.19 -11.29 -31.76
C THR A 248 3.56 -11.67 -32.28
N ILE A 249 4.61 -11.21 -31.61
CA ILE A 249 6.00 -11.47 -31.97
C ILE A 249 6.61 -12.34 -30.87
N TYR A 250 7.13 -13.51 -31.25
CA TYR A 250 7.73 -14.49 -30.33
C TYR A 250 9.25 -14.59 -30.55
N ASP A 251 9.98 -14.72 -29.45
CA ASP A 251 11.45 -14.69 -29.35
C ASP A 251 12.09 -16.06 -29.68
N GLY A 252 11.76 -16.59 -30.84
CA GLY A 252 12.23 -17.91 -31.28
C GLY A 252 11.52 -18.43 -32.54
N PRO A 253 11.69 -19.72 -32.87
CA PRO A 253 11.19 -20.31 -34.11
C PRO A 253 9.68 -20.66 -34.13
N ASN A 254 8.95 -20.56 -33.02
CA ASN A 254 7.51 -20.84 -32.95
C ASN A 254 6.84 -20.21 -31.71
N ASN A 255 5.51 -20.31 -31.64
CA ASN A 255 4.66 -19.74 -30.59
C ASN A 255 4.80 -20.37 -29.17
N LYS A 256 5.71 -21.32 -28.95
CA LYS A 256 6.05 -21.81 -27.59
C LYS A 256 7.16 -21.00 -26.91
N TYR A 257 7.79 -20.08 -27.64
CA TYR A 257 8.85 -19.22 -27.13
C TYR A 257 8.25 -17.96 -26.46
N PRO A 258 9.01 -17.23 -25.62
CA PRO A 258 8.51 -16.03 -24.96
C PRO A 258 7.99 -14.99 -25.97
N ILE A 259 6.87 -14.34 -25.64
CA ILE A 259 6.38 -13.20 -26.42
C ILE A 259 7.32 -12.00 -26.18
N ILE A 260 7.75 -11.36 -27.26
CA ILE A 260 8.43 -10.07 -27.24
C ILE A 260 7.40 -8.95 -27.08
N ARG A 261 6.37 -8.94 -27.93
CA ARG A 261 5.25 -7.99 -27.85
C ARG A 261 4.02 -8.55 -28.56
N LYS A 262 2.83 -8.21 -28.05
CA LYS A 262 1.54 -8.35 -28.73
C LYS A 262 1.00 -6.95 -28.98
N ILE A 263 0.57 -6.65 -30.20
CA ILE A 263 0.23 -5.30 -30.64
C ILE A 263 -1.07 -5.25 -31.47
N CYS A 264 -1.79 -4.14 -31.31
CA CYS A 264 -3.03 -3.76 -31.98
C CYS A 264 -3.20 -2.23 -31.88
N GLY A 265 -4.27 -1.70 -32.48
CA GLY A 265 -4.51 -0.26 -32.59
C GLY A 265 -3.63 0.39 -33.66
N LEU A 266 -3.58 1.72 -33.61
CA LEU A 266 -2.66 2.54 -34.40
C LEU A 266 -1.32 2.64 -33.66
N GLN A 267 -0.21 2.32 -34.33
CA GLN A 267 1.15 2.44 -33.77
C GLN A 267 2.05 3.14 -34.78
N GLN A 268 2.95 4.02 -34.32
CA GLN A 268 3.85 4.79 -35.20
C GLN A 268 5.31 4.46 -34.94
N ARG A 269 6.10 4.26 -36.02
CA ARG A 269 7.57 4.13 -36.05
C ARG A 269 8.24 3.15 -35.07
N MET A 270 7.50 2.19 -34.52
CA MET A 270 8.00 1.27 -33.50
C MET A 270 9.13 0.38 -34.03
N VAL A 271 10.22 0.26 -33.25
CA VAL A 271 11.34 -0.67 -33.49
C VAL A 271 11.30 -1.79 -32.45
N ILE A 272 11.58 -3.02 -32.88
CA ILE A 272 11.67 -4.21 -32.01
C ILE A 272 12.87 -5.07 -32.44
N TYR A 273 13.59 -5.64 -31.47
CA TYR A 273 14.73 -6.54 -31.69
C TYR A 273 14.49 -7.91 -31.05
N SER A 274 14.85 -8.99 -31.76
CA SER A 274 14.90 -10.33 -31.18
C SER A 274 16.06 -10.47 -30.18
N PHE A 275 15.96 -11.36 -29.20
CA PHE A 275 17.11 -11.77 -28.37
C PHE A 275 18.02 -12.72 -29.15
N GLY A 276 17.43 -13.76 -29.74
CA GLY A 276 18.12 -14.77 -30.53
C GLY A 276 18.19 -14.49 -32.04
N PRO A 277 18.72 -15.45 -32.83
CA PRO A 277 18.79 -15.35 -34.29
C PRO A 277 17.44 -15.57 -34.99
N ASN A 278 16.43 -16.08 -34.27
CA ASN A 278 15.14 -16.45 -34.83
C ASN A 278 14.02 -15.64 -34.17
N ALA A 279 13.02 -15.26 -34.95
CA ALA A 279 11.78 -14.67 -34.46
C ALA A 279 10.59 -15.22 -35.27
N PHE A 280 9.46 -15.39 -34.60
CA PHE A 280 8.23 -15.89 -35.20
C PHE A 280 7.13 -14.85 -35.02
N ILE A 281 6.56 -14.36 -36.11
CA ILE A 281 5.49 -13.37 -36.10
C ILE A 281 4.19 -14.07 -36.46
N GLU A 282 3.16 -13.86 -35.65
CA GLU A 282 1.81 -14.40 -35.86
C GLU A 282 0.82 -13.23 -35.92
N PHE A 283 0.17 -13.05 -37.07
CA PHE A 283 -0.94 -12.13 -37.22
C PHE A 283 -2.24 -12.94 -37.20
N ASN A 284 -3.16 -12.59 -36.30
CA ASN A 284 -4.44 -13.26 -36.14
C ASN A 284 -5.58 -12.23 -36.09
N THR A 285 -6.70 -12.53 -36.73
CA THR A 285 -7.85 -11.63 -36.88
C THR A 285 -9.17 -12.34 -36.62
N THR A 286 -10.22 -11.57 -36.32
CA THR A 286 -11.45 -12.05 -35.71
C THR A 286 -12.68 -11.29 -36.22
N SER A 287 -13.87 -11.82 -35.93
CA SER A 287 -15.14 -11.13 -36.12
C SER A 287 -15.71 -10.73 -34.75
N PRO A 288 -16.33 -9.53 -34.58
CA PRO A 288 -16.68 -8.57 -35.62
C PRO A 288 -15.83 -7.29 -35.56
N ALA A 289 -14.71 -7.25 -36.30
CA ALA A 289 -14.04 -5.98 -36.60
C ALA A 289 -15.03 -5.04 -37.34
N LYS A 290 -15.45 -3.96 -36.67
CA LYS A 290 -16.48 -3.00 -37.15
C LYS A 290 -15.93 -1.90 -38.09
N THR A 291 -14.61 -1.79 -38.19
CA THR A 291 -13.89 -0.80 -39.00
C THR A 291 -13.20 -1.48 -40.18
N ASP A 292 -12.62 -0.66 -41.08
CA ASP A 292 -11.71 -1.07 -42.15
C ASP A 292 -10.27 -0.61 -41.84
N PRO A 293 -9.48 -1.33 -41.00
CA PRO A 293 -8.12 -0.93 -40.66
C PRO A 293 -7.16 -1.24 -41.81
N ARG A 294 -6.11 -0.45 -41.96
CA ARG A 294 -5.20 -0.51 -43.13
C ARG A 294 -4.19 -1.67 -43.08
N GLY A 295 -4.06 -2.35 -41.93
CA GLY A 295 -3.10 -3.43 -41.71
C GLY A 295 -1.72 -2.89 -41.31
N TYR A 296 -0.65 -3.55 -41.75
CA TYR A 296 0.71 -3.18 -41.35
C TYR A 296 1.73 -3.33 -42.47
N SER A 297 2.78 -2.53 -42.36
CA SER A 297 4.00 -2.60 -43.16
C SER A 297 5.20 -2.50 -42.22
N LEU A 298 5.99 -3.57 -42.14
CA LEU A 298 7.20 -3.63 -41.32
C LEU A 298 8.42 -4.03 -42.17
N ASP A 299 9.56 -3.40 -41.91
CA ASP A 299 10.85 -3.84 -42.46
C ASP A 299 11.55 -4.78 -41.48
N TYR A 300 12.32 -5.73 -42.00
CA TYR A 300 13.19 -6.61 -41.20
C TYR A 300 14.65 -6.51 -41.65
N GLU A 301 15.59 -6.61 -40.71
CA GLU A 301 17.03 -6.75 -40.96
C GLU A 301 17.64 -7.84 -40.06
N PHE A 302 18.24 -8.86 -40.67
CA PHE A 302 19.17 -9.79 -40.02
C PHE A 302 20.57 -9.18 -39.99
N SER A 303 21.13 -8.92 -38.80
CA SER A 303 22.47 -8.33 -38.68
C SER A 303 23.23 -8.83 -37.46
N ASN A 304 24.56 -8.83 -37.56
CA ASN A 304 25.50 -9.06 -36.46
C ASN A 304 26.13 -7.74 -35.96
N ARG A 305 25.60 -6.58 -36.39
CA ARG A 305 26.03 -5.26 -35.90
C ARG A 305 25.46 -4.92 -34.52
N TYR A 306 24.27 -5.46 -34.23
CA TYR A 306 23.51 -5.22 -33.02
C TYR A 306 24.18 -5.81 -31.77
N VAL A 307 23.83 -5.29 -30.60
CA VAL A 307 24.47 -5.65 -29.34
C VAL A 307 24.35 -7.16 -29.02
N ASP A 308 25.45 -7.76 -28.58
CA ASP A 308 25.51 -9.14 -28.08
C ASP A 308 25.08 -9.16 -26.60
N VAL A 309 23.78 -9.34 -26.38
CA VAL A 309 23.13 -9.27 -25.06
C VAL A 309 23.73 -10.26 -24.06
N LEU A 310 24.08 -11.47 -24.51
CA LEU A 310 24.63 -12.51 -23.63
C LEU A 310 26.00 -12.08 -23.06
N LYS A 311 26.80 -11.34 -23.83
CA LYS A 311 28.04 -10.73 -23.35
C LYS A 311 27.79 -9.48 -22.49
N LEU A 312 26.78 -8.67 -22.83
CA LEU A 312 26.43 -7.47 -22.06
C LEU A 312 25.95 -7.79 -20.63
N MET A 313 25.28 -8.93 -20.45
CA MET A 313 24.81 -9.42 -19.15
C MET A 313 25.91 -10.12 -18.31
N ASP A 314 27.05 -10.47 -18.91
CA ASP A 314 28.21 -11.11 -18.26
C ASP A 314 27.89 -12.36 -17.40
N ASN A 315 26.78 -13.04 -17.69
CA ASN A 315 26.16 -14.09 -16.86
C ASN A 315 25.94 -13.73 -15.37
N GLN A 316 25.88 -12.45 -15.02
CA GLN A 316 25.62 -12.00 -13.65
C GLN A 316 24.17 -12.31 -13.25
N LEU A 317 24.00 -12.99 -12.10
CA LEU A 317 22.68 -13.18 -11.49
C LEU A 317 22.07 -11.81 -11.14
N GLY A 318 20.75 -11.68 -11.20
CA GLY A 318 20.06 -10.39 -10.97
C GLY A 318 20.01 -9.47 -12.19
N ILE A 319 20.92 -9.60 -13.17
CA ILE A 319 20.84 -8.89 -14.45
C ILE A 319 19.94 -9.66 -15.43
N THR A 320 19.03 -8.97 -16.11
CA THR A 320 18.13 -9.53 -17.13
C THR A 320 17.94 -8.56 -18.29
N HIS A 321 17.74 -9.07 -19.51
CA HIS A 321 17.48 -8.24 -20.70
C HIS A 321 15.99 -8.03 -20.97
N LEU A 322 15.61 -6.79 -21.30
CA LEU A 322 14.25 -6.44 -21.71
C LEU A 322 14.03 -6.85 -23.18
N ARG A 323 13.34 -7.97 -23.40
CA ARG A 323 13.03 -8.50 -24.74
C ARG A 323 12.36 -7.43 -25.61
N GLY A 324 12.83 -7.30 -26.85
CA GLY A 324 12.37 -6.26 -27.78
C GLY A 324 13.31 -5.07 -27.89
N SER A 325 14.14 -4.82 -26.89
CA SER A 325 15.18 -3.78 -26.95
C SER A 325 16.45 -4.24 -27.68
N GLU A 326 17.28 -3.27 -28.11
CA GLU A 326 18.62 -3.60 -28.59
C GLU A 326 19.57 -3.98 -27.44
N CYS A 327 19.50 -3.31 -26.30
CA CYS A 327 20.44 -3.54 -25.19
C CYS A 327 19.92 -3.11 -23.81
N ASP A 328 18.61 -2.95 -23.64
CA ASP A 328 18.07 -2.49 -22.35
C ASP A 328 18.14 -3.63 -21.32
N LEU A 329 18.70 -3.31 -20.16
CA LEU A 329 18.90 -4.24 -19.05
C LEU A 329 18.09 -3.80 -17.82
N LEU A 330 17.58 -4.79 -17.10
CA LEU A 330 17.00 -4.66 -15.78
C LEU A 330 17.92 -5.37 -14.80
N VAL A 331 18.62 -4.58 -13.99
CA VAL A 331 19.52 -5.02 -12.91
C VAL A 331 18.71 -5.02 -11.62
N ARG A 332 18.63 -6.17 -10.94
CA ARG A 332 17.91 -6.33 -9.68
C ARG A 332 18.83 -6.73 -8.53
N SER A 333 18.62 -6.12 -7.38
CA SER A 333 19.19 -6.58 -6.12
C SER A 333 18.73 -7.99 -5.77
N ASN A 334 19.60 -8.73 -5.10
CA ASN A 334 19.26 -9.99 -4.43
C ASN A 334 19.74 -9.98 -2.97
N ARG A 335 19.49 -8.83 -2.29
CA ARG A 335 19.99 -8.40 -0.97
C ARG A 335 21.46 -7.96 -1.01
N GLU A 336 21.65 -6.65 -1.06
CA GLU A 336 22.95 -5.95 -1.02
C GLU A 336 24.04 -6.48 -1.97
N THR A 337 23.66 -6.99 -3.14
CA THR A 337 24.64 -7.45 -4.14
C THR A 337 25.35 -6.30 -4.85
N THR A 338 26.61 -6.54 -5.22
CA THR A 338 27.38 -5.69 -6.13
C THR A 338 27.29 -6.26 -7.53
N HIS A 339 26.91 -5.43 -8.51
CA HIS A 339 26.85 -5.77 -9.94
C HIS A 339 27.78 -4.87 -10.73
N TYR A 340 28.15 -5.30 -11.94
CA TYR A 340 28.91 -4.47 -12.88
C TYR A 340 28.18 -4.36 -14.21
N ILE A 341 27.89 -3.12 -14.62
CA ILE A 341 27.34 -2.81 -15.94
C ILE A 341 28.39 -2.16 -16.83
N HIS A 342 28.23 -2.36 -18.13
CA HIS A 342 29.21 -2.01 -19.14
C HIS A 342 28.53 -1.41 -20.37
N SER A 343 29.20 -0.49 -21.05
CA SER A 343 28.83 -0.13 -22.42
C SER A 343 28.94 -1.34 -23.35
N PRO A 344 28.11 -1.46 -24.40
CA PRO A 344 28.24 -2.55 -25.37
C PRO A 344 29.65 -2.67 -25.95
N LYS A 345 30.16 -3.92 -26.02
CA LYS A 345 31.50 -4.31 -26.49
C LYS A 345 32.70 -3.88 -25.61
N TYR A 346 32.48 -3.27 -24.44
CA TYR A 346 33.56 -2.92 -23.49
C TYR A 346 34.56 -4.08 -23.30
N PRO A 347 35.89 -3.85 -23.29
CA PRO A 347 36.61 -2.56 -23.33
C PRO A 347 36.75 -1.92 -24.73
N LEU A 348 36.17 -2.53 -25.78
CA LEU A 348 36.21 -2.02 -27.15
C LEU A 348 35.09 -0.99 -27.38
N MET A 349 35.25 -0.21 -28.46
CA MET A 349 34.31 0.83 -28.84
C MET A 349 32.88 0.29 -29.08
N TYR A 350 31.91 1.01 -28.50
CA TYR A 350 30.48 0.72 -28.64
C TYR A 350 29.98 0.90 -30.09
N PRO A 351 28.85 0.29 -30.47
CA PRO A 351 28.23 0.54 -31.77
C PRO A 351 27.66 1.97 -31.89
N ALA A 352 27.53 2.44 -33.13
CA ALA A 352 26.95 3.73 -33.50
C ALA A 352 25.42 3.65 -33.64
N ASN A 353 24.71 4.75 -33.35
CA ASN A 353 23.25 4.83 -33.30
C ASN A 353 22.68 3.69 -32.42
N THR A 354 23.03 3.71 -31.13
CA THR A 354 22.67 2.66 -30.15
C THR A 354 22.35 3.28 -28.79
N THR A 355 21.09 3.13 -28.37
CA THR A 355 20.59 3.54 -27.05
C THR A 355 20.42 2.32 -26.16
N CYS A 356 20.98 2.34 -24.94
CA CYS A 356 20.83 1.28 -23.95
C CYS A 356 20.37 1.84 -22.60
N THR A 357 19.21 1.40 -22.13
CA THR A 357 18.62 1.78 -20.84
C THR A 357 18.92 0.69 -19.80
N PHE A 358 19.58 1.08 -18.72
CA PHE A 358 19.86 0.23 -17.56
C PHE A 358 18.91 0.67 -16.44
N ILE A 359 17.84 -0.09 -16.23
CA ILE A 359 16.91 0.09 -15.11
C ILE A 359 17.50 -0.68 -13.92
N ILE A 360 17.74 0.00 -12.81
CA ILE A 360 18.43 -0.54 -11.64
C ILE A 360 17.44 -0.53 -10.47
N ASP A 361 16.94 -1.70 -10.11
CA ASP A 361 15.94 -1.95 -9.07
C ASP A 361 16.60 -2.54 -7.82
N GLY A 362 16.72 -1.73 -6.78
CA GLY A 362 16.93 -2.21 -5.41
C GLY A 362 15.68 -2.89 -4.86
N LEU A 363 15.81 -3.53 -3.70
CA LEU A 363 14.65 -4.12 -3.01
C LEU A 363 13.69 -3.02 -2.56
N GLN A 364 12.41 -3.22 -2.87
CA GLN A 364 11.31 -2.34 -2.47
C GLN A 364 10.14 -3.17 -1.94
N GLY A 365 9.76 -2.92 -0.68
CA GLY A 365 8.64 -3.54 0.00
C GLY A 365 8.66 -3.22 1.50
N GLU A 366 7.61 -3.60 2.22
CA GLU A 366 7.42 -3.28 3.65
C GLU A 366 8.65 -3.63 4.51
N GLN A 367 9.26 -4.79 4.23
CA GLN A 367 10.40 -5.34 4.97
C GLN A 367 11.77 -5.03 4.36
N ASN A 368 11.87 -4.71 3.05
CA ASN A 368 13.16 -4.43 2.38
C ASN A 368 13.10 -3.13 1.57
N LEU A 369 14.00 -2.20 1.87
CA LEU A 369 14.18 -0.92 1.19
C LEU A 369 15.68 -0.69 1.05
N GLU A 370 16.16 -0.54 -0.18
CA GLU A 370 17.56 -0.25 -0.48
C GLU A 370 17.70 1.10 -1.18
N GLU A 371 18.83 1.78 -0.99
CA GLU A 371 19.33 2.82 -1.89
C GLU A 371 20.24 2.19 -2.95
N VAL A 372 20.27 2.79 -4.15
CA VAL A 372 21.15 2.37 -5.25
C VAL A 372 22.35 3.30 -5.29
N ILE A 373 23.56 2.74 -5.20
CA ILE A 373 24.82 3.48 -5.29
C ILE A 373 25.54 3.07 -6.57
N LEU A 374 25.75 4.04 -7.47
CA LEU A 374 26.43 3.86 -8.75
C LEU A 374 27.79 4.56 -8.74
N THR A 375 28.85 3.90 -9.22
CA THR A 375 30.18 4.51 -9.37
C THR A 375 30.88 3.98 -10.62
N PHE A 376 31.42 4.87 -11.45
CA PHE A 376 32.16 4.48 -12.65
C PHE A 376 33.63 4.19 -12.30
N GLU A 377 34.15 3.05 -12.76
CA GLU A 377 35.57 2.71 -12.62
C GLU A 377 36.40 3.27 -13.79
N ASN A 378 35.84 3.24 -14.99
CA ASN A 378 36.42 3.78 -16.22
C ASN A 378 35.31 4.38 -17.09
N PHE A 379 35.58 5.52 -17.74
CA PHE A 379 34.59 6.23 -18.56
C PHE A 379 35.25 6.97 -19.74
N ALA A 380 34.80 6.65 -20.96
CA ALA A 380 35.22 7.28 -22.21
C ALA A 380 34.08 7.24 -23.26
N VAL A 381 33.18 8.22 -23.24
CA VAL A 381 32.02 8.30 -24.16
C VAL A 381 32.10 9.58 -25.00
N LEU A 382 32.72 9.47 -26.17
CA LEU A 382 33.08 10.61 -27.02
C LEU A 382 31.84 11.23 -27.69
N THR A 383 31.59 12.52 -27.42
CA THR A 383 30.66 13.35 -28.19
C THR A 383 31.41 14.04 -29.33
N GLU A 384 30.74 14.39 -30.43
CA GLU A 384 31.32 15.33 -31.40
C GLU A 384 31.16 16.75 -30.82
N THR A 385 32.24 17.38 -30.38
CA THR A 385 32.25 18.80 -30.01
C THR A 385 32.39 19.67 -31.26
N THR A 386 31.59 20.73 -31.32
CA THR A 386 31.90 21.87 -32.20
C THR A 386 32.77 22.84 -31.40
N ASP A 387 33.87 23.27 -32.03
CA ASP A 387 34.90 24.18 -31.53
C ASP A 387 35.84 23.74 -30.37
N ASN A 388 37.03 24.36 -30.38
CA ASN A 388 38.22 23.93 -29.62
C ASN A 388 38.33 24.62 -28.25
N SER A 389 37.38 24.41 -27.35
CA SER A 389 37.45 24.92 -25.97
C SER A 389 37.15 23.84 -24.92
N ASN A 390 38.18 23.46 -24.15
CA ASN A 390 38.06 22.59 -22.99
C ASN A 390 37.38 23.32 -21.80
N SER A 391 36.07 23.55 -21.87
CA SER A 391 35.26 24.18 -20.81
C SER A 391 34.40 23.15 -20.07
N PHE A 392 34.74 22.89 -18.81
CA PHE A 392 34.20 21.78 -18.03
C PHE A 392 32.94 22.19 -17.25
N HIS A 393 31.74 21.83 -17.74
CA HIS A 393 30.47 22.22 -17.14
C HIS A 393 29.79 21.09 -16.34
N SER A 394 30.03 21.07 -15.02
CA SER A 394 29.15 20.36 -14.08
C SER A 394 27.96 21.25 -13.71
N LYS A 395 26.73 20.79 -13.95
CA LYS A 395 25.49 21.49 -13.51
C LYS A 395 25.25 21.32 -12.01
N HIS A 396 26.15 21.86 -11.20
CA HIS A 396 25.94 22.06 -9.76
C HIS A 396 25.97 23.57 -9.45
N SER A 397 24.90 24.07 -8.81
CA SER A 397 24.59 25.49 -8.58
C SER A 397 23.98 26.24 -9.79
N SER A 398 23.63 27.51 -9.58
CA SER A 398 22.46 28.16 -10.17
C SER A 398 22.77 29.30 -11.15
N ILE A 399 21.94 29.41 -12.19
CA ILE A 399 21.75 30.59 -13.07
C ILE A 399 22.94 30.90 -14.00
N ASN A 400 22.86 30.41 -15.24
CA ASN A 400 22.69 31.26 -16.42
C ASN A 400 22.14 30.45 -17.61
N TYR A 401 21.56 31.15 -18.59
CA TYR A 401 21.28 30.62 -19.93
C TYR A 401 22.39 31.10 -20.87
N ASP A 402 23.12 30.17 -21.46
CA ASP A 402 23.91 30.34 -22.69
C ASP A 402 23.83 29.01 -23.45
N ASP A 403 23.56 29.05 -24.76
CA ASP A 403 23.05 27.91 -25.55
C ASP A 403 24.17 27.04 -26.17
N ASP A 404 24.98 26.38 -25.32
CA ASP A 404 25.82 25.23 -25.72
C ASP A 404 25.44 24.01 -24.87
N GLU A 405 24.93 22.96 -25.51
CA GLU A 405 24.47 21.74 -24.83
C GLU A 405 25.61 20.72 -24.67
N PRO A 406 26.16 20.52 -23.45
CA PRO A 406 27.25 19.57 -23.25
C PRO A 406 26.75 18.14 -23.50
N CYS A 407 27.56 17.37 -24.23
CA CYS A 407 27.30 15.97 -24.59
C CYS A 407 26.22 15.72 -25.68
N ALA A 408 25.98 16.69 -26.57
CA ALA A 408 24.90 16.66 -27.58
C ALA A 408 24.79 15.40 -28.48
N THR A 409 25.85 14.63 -28.74
CA THR A 409 25.78 13.49 -29.70
C THR A 409 25.98 12.10 -29.08
N SER A 410 26.73 11.98 -27.99
CA SER A 410 26.94 10.72 -27.28
C SER A 410 27.09 11.01 -25.79
N TYR A 411 26.33 10.30 -24.95
CA TYR A 411 26.27 10.60 -23.53
C TYR A 411 25.86 9.39 -22.68
N VAL A 412 26.06 9.53 -21.37
CA VAL A 412 25.45 8.71 -20.33
C VAL A 412 24.64 9.62 -19.41
N GLY A 413 23.32 9.55 -19.51
CA GLY A 413 22.38 10.22 -18.64
C GLY A 413 22.04 9.35 -17.43
N ILE A 414 21.93 9.95 -16.25
CA ILE A 414 21.64 9.26 -14.99
C ILE A 414 20.44 9.96 -14.34
N ALA A 415 19.37 9.23 -14.12
CA ALA A 415 18.22 9.65 -13.32
C ALA A 415 18.19 8.84 -12.02
N PHE A 416 18.29 9.54 -10.90
CA PHE A 416 18.36 8.98 -9.55
C PHE A 416 17.37 9.63 -8.58
N VAL A 417 16.56 10.59 -9.04
CA VAL A 417 15.42 11.19 -8.33
C VAL A 417 14.10 10.63 -8.90
N PRO A 418 13.07 10.31 -8.09
CA PRO A 418 11.82 9.73 -8.59
C PRO A 418 11.11 10.53 -9.71
N ALA A 419 11.24 11.85 -9.73
CA ALA A 419 10.64 12.71 -10.76
C ALA A 419 11.30 12.55 -12.13
N THR A 420 12.63 12.60 -12.20
CA THR A 420 13.41 12.41 -13.43
C THR A 420 13.34 10.96 -13.91
N ILE A 421 13.37 9.98 -13.00
CA ILE A 421 13.16 8.55 -13.31
C ILE A 421 11.83 8.34 -14.04
N ASN A 422 10.73 8.93 -13.54
CA ASN A 422 9.42 8.83 -14.18
C ASN A 422 9.38 9.55 -15.54
N SER A 423 10.16 10.62 -15.74
CA SER A 423 10.32 11.24 -17.07
C SER A 423 11.07 10.30 -18.01
N VAL A 424 12.27 9.82 -17.64
CA VAL A 424 13.11 8.93 -18.47
C VAL A 424 12.36 7.64 -18.87
N LEU A 425 11.52 7.09 -18.00
CA LEU A 425 10.71 5.91 -18.28
C LEU A 425 9.43 6.18 -19.10
N SER A 426 9.11 7.44 -19.43
CA SER A 426 7.93 7.81 -20.23
C SER A 426 8.25 8.59 -21.52
N SER A 427 9.33 9.39 -21.55
CA SER A 427 9.85 10.09 -22.74
C SER A 427 11.15 9.45 -23.23
N GLY A 428 11.09 8.72 -24.35
CA GLY A 428 12.23 7.91 -24.84
C GLY A 428 13.36 8.66 -25.55
N GLU A 429 13.12 9.89 -26.04
CA GLU A 429 14.08 10.62 -26.91
C GLU A 429 14.45 12.02 -26.40
N GLU A 430 13.63 12.66 -25.55
CA GLU A 430 13.87 14.00 -24.99
C GLU A 430 13.64 13.99 -23.46
N SER A 431 14.60 13.48 -22.68
CA SER A 431 14.46 13.34 -21.21
C SER A 431 15.55 14.07 -20.45
N ASN A 432 15.15 14.85 -19.44
CA ASN A 432 16.06 15.48 -18.49
C ASN A 432 16.63 14.44 -17.49
N TYR A 433 17.95 14.44 -17.33
CA TYR A 433 18.67 13.61 -16.36
C TYR A 433 19.15 14.45 -15.17
N ASP A 434 19.35 13.83 -14.00
CA ASP A 434 19.93 14.49 -12.82
C ASP A 434 21.45 14.73 -13.01
N ALA A 435 22.11 13.86 -13.78
CA ALA A 435 23.49 14.04 -14.23
C ALA A 435 23.66 13.51 -15.66
N THR A 436 24.51 14.16 -16.46
CA THR A 436 24.89 13.73 -17.81
C THR A 436 26.41 13.72 -17.92
N LEU A 437 26.97 12.64 -18.47
CA LEU A 437 28.41 12.42 -18.63
C LEU A 437 28.78 12.13 -20.09
N CYS A 438 29.89 12.70 -20.54
CA CYS A 438 30.56 12.38 -21.81
C CYS A 438 32.07 12.54 -21.68
N ASP A 439 32.78 12.41 -22.80
CA ASP A 439 34.23 12.46 -22.97
C ASP A 439 35.00 11.41 -22.16
N ARG A 440 36.32 11.57 -22.09
CA ARG A 440 37.26 10.68 -21.40
C ARG A 440 37.59 11.27 -20.03
N LEU A 441 37.03 10.68 -18.98
CA LEU A 441 37.18 11.14 -17.60
C LEU A 441 38.33 10.42 -16.90
N GLU A 442 39.04 11.10 -15.99
CA GLU A 442 40.14 10.50 -15.23
C GLU A 442 39.63 9.56 -14.12
N ASN A 443 40.21 8.35 -14.04
CA ASN A 443 39.90 7.37 -13.01
C ASN A 443 40.09 7.98 -11.59
N GLY A 444 39.06 7.92 -10.75
CA GLY A 444 39.07 8.49 -9.40
C GLY A 444 38.63 9.97 -9.32
N SER A 445 38.24 10.59 -10.43
CA SER A 445 37.56 11.90 -10.42
C SER A 445 36.20 11.82 -9.70
N GLN A 446 35.85 12.85 -8.92
CA GLN A 446 34.58 12.94 -8.18
C GLN A 446 33.34 12.91 -9.10
N ILE A 447 33.51 13.23 -10.38
CA ILE A 447 32.46 13.18 -11.42
C ILE A 447 32.07 11.74 -11.79
N LEU A 448 32.90 10.74 -11.43
CA LEU A 448 32.57 9.32 -11.58
C LEU A 448 31.63 8.78 -10.48
N GLY A 449 31.23 9.62 -9.52
CA GLY A 449 30.35 9.26 -8.41
C GLY A 449 31.06 9.23 -7.05
N PRO A 450 30.45 8.64 -6.01
CA PRO A 450 29.20 7.87 -6.05
C PRO A 450 27.95 8.72 -6.31
N TYR A 451 27.11 8.26 -7.22
CA TYR A 451 25.72 8.70 -7.36
C TYR A 451 24.84 7.84 -6.46
N ILE A 452 23.92 8.45 -5.71
CA ILE A 452 23.05 7.77 -4.74
C ILE A 452 21.60 8.13 -5.08
N SER A 453 20.70 7.15 -5.15
CA SER A 453 19.30 7.37 -5.49
C SER A 453 18.42 7.76 -4.30
N ASP A 454 17.46 8.64 -4.57
CA ASP A 454 16.36 8.98 -3.65
C ASP A 454 15.31 7.85 -3.70
N GLY A 455 15.63 6.75 -3.01
CA GLY A 455 14.84 5.51 -2.96
C GLY A 455 15.41 4.36 -3.82
N PRO A 456 14.63 3.29 -4.04
CA PRO A 456 15.12 1.98 -4.51
C PRO A 456 15.25 1.83 -6.02
N ARG A 457 15.20 2.91 -6.81
CA ARG A 457 15.35 2.85 -8.26
C ARG A 457 16.34 3.90 -8.74
N MET A 458 17.15 3.51 -9.72
CA MET A 458 17.97 4.40 -10.54
C MET A 458 17.82 3.97 -12.02
N VAL A 459 17.92 4.91 -12.96
CA VAL A 459 17.91 4.63 -14.39
C VAL A 459 19.11 5.31 -15.04
N LEU A 460 19.90 4.53 -15.78
CA LEU A 460 21.01 5.04 -16.57
C LEU A 460 20.70 4.82 -18.06
N VAL A 461 20.85 5.86 -18.88
CA VAL A 461 20.66 5.80 -20.33
C VAL A 461 21.98 6.12 -21.01
N PHE A 462 22.50 5.17 -21.79
CA PHE A 462 23.62 5.37 -22.68
C PHE A 462 23.11 5.63 -24.11
N SER A 463 23.68 6.62 -24.80
CA SER A 463 23.36 6.95 -26.20
C SER A 463 24.63 7.20 -27.03
N SER A 464 24.60 6.84 -28.31
CA SER A 464 25.73 7.00 -29.24
C SER A 464 25.33 7.55 -30.62
N ASN A 465 26.14 8.49 -31.12
CA ASN A 465 25.98 9.15 -32.43
C ASN A 465 25.99 8.15 -33.61
N GLU A 466 25.44 8.55 -34.77
CA GLU A 466 25.47 7.80 -36.03
C GLU A 466 26.88 7.63 -36.61
N LYS A 467 27.75 8.61 -36.36
CA LYS A 467 29.18 8.56 -36.70
C LYS A 467 29.97 8.46 -35.41
N ILE A 468 31.03 7.67 -35.47
CA ILE A 468 31.99 7.56 -34.38
C ILE A 468 33.37 7.84 -34.97
N SER A 469 33.95 8.98 -34.61
CA SER A 469 35.35 9.29 -34.87
C SER A 469 36.24 8.37 -34.04
N SER A 470 36.99 7.49 -34.70
CA SER A 470 38.05 6.74 -34.05
C SER A 470 39.23 7.68 -33.78
N ASP A 471 39.37 8.12 -32.54
CA ASP A 471 40.55 8.88 -32.13
C ASP A 471 41.83 8.04 -32.34
N GLY A 472 42.90 8.70 -32.77
CA GLY A 472 44.10 8.05 -33.31
C GLY A 472 45.04 7.45 -32.26
N ASP A 473 44.81 7.74 -30.97
CA ASP A 473 45.65 7.27 -29.87
C ASP A 473 45.29 5.83 -29.45
N GLY A 474 46.22 4.90 -29.71
CA GLY A 474 46.03 3.46 -29.52
C GLY A 474 46.03 2.98 -28.06
N GLN A 475 45.60 3.80 -27.09
CA GLN A 475 45.62 3.48 -25.67
C GLN A 475 44.32 3.84 -24.92
N LYS A 476 44.02 2.98 -23.93
CA LYS A 476 42.87 3.00 -22.98
C LYS A 476 41.52 2.54 -23.57
N PRO A 477 40.64 1.92 -22.75
CA PRO A 477 39.33 1.42 -23.20
C PRO A 477 38.41 2.54 -23.70
N LEU A 478 37.40 2.14 -24.48
CA LEU A 478 36.34 2.99 -24.99
C LEU A 478 34.99 2.53 -24.44
N GLY A 479 34.10 3.47 -24.16
CA GLY A 479 32.89 3.24 -23.37
C GLY A 479 33.14 3.28 -21.87
N PHE A 480 32.34 2.55 -21.08
CA PHE A 480 32.38 2.61 -19.62
C PHE A 480 32.26 1.25 -18.92
N LYS A 481 32.77 1.19 -17.69
CA LYS A 481 32.45 0.18 -16.68
C LYS A 481 31.97 0.88 -15.41
N ALA A 482 30.80 0.51 -14.90
CA ALA A 482 30.26 1.02 -13.65
C ALA A 482 29.94 -0.11 -12.69
N LYS A 483 30.23 0.14 -11.40
CA LYS A 483 29.88 -0.67 -10.25
C LYS A 483 28.56 -0.17 -9.70
N ILE A 484 27.61 -1.09 -9.49
CA ILE A 484 26.36 -0.86 -8.77
C ILE A 484 26.48 -1.55 -7.42
N GLN A 485 26.11 -0.87 -6.35
CA GLN A 485 25.97 -1.43 -5.01
C GLN A 485 24.58 -1.11 -4.47
N PHE A 486 23.86 -2.12 -4.03
CA PHE A 486 22.64 -1.94 -3.25
C PHE A 486 23.00 -1.91 -1.76
N LYS A 487 22.37 -1.00 -1.01
CA LYS A 487 22.58 -0.85 0.45
C LYS A 487 21.24 -0.60 1.12
N THR A 488 21.00 -1.19 2.28
CA THR A 488 19.77 -0.98 3.05
C THR A 488 19.61 0.48 3.45
N ASP A 489 18.45 1.07 3.15
CA ASP A 489 18.02 2.34 3.75
C ASP A 489 17.11 2.07 4.95
N PHE A 490 17.48 2.69 6.06
CA PHE A 490 16.73 2.65 7.31
C PHE A 490 15.88 3.92 7.50
N GLY A 491 16.04 4.98 6.70
CA GLY A 491 15.29 6.23 6.87
C GLY A 491 15.61 6.98 8.18
N ILE A 492 16.86 6.88 8.65
CA ILE A 492 17.30 7.46 9.95
C ILE A 492 18.21 8.68 9.68
N PRO A 493 17.89 9.88 10.22
CA PRO A 493 18.57 11.15 9.90
C PRO A 493 19.93 11.36 10.62
N GLY A 494 20.57 10.28 11.07
CA GLY A 494 21.87 10.30 11.74
C GLY A 494 23.03 10.08 10.76
N LYS A 495 24.27 10.23 11.23
CA LYS A 495 25.44 9.80 10.44
C LYS A 495 25.65 8.29 10.64
N PRO A 496 25.60 7.42 9.61
CA PRO A 496 25.93 6.01 9.78
C PRO A 496 27.39 5.82 10.24
N ILE A 497 27.61 4.79 11.06
CA ILE A 497 28.94 4.43 11.61
C ILE A 497 29.41 3.05 11.15
N GLY A 498 28.49 2.09 11.00
CA GLY A 498 28.80 0.73 10.59
C GLY A 498 28.77 0.50 9.07
N ASP A 499 29.00 -0.74 8.67
CA ASP A 499 28.78 -1.23 7.30
C ASP A 499 27.29 -1.19 6.93
N SER A 500 26.96 -1.42 5.65
CA SER A 500 25.59 -1.37 5.11
C SER A 500 24.54 -2.15 5.92
N ASN A 501 24.91 -3.35 6.39
CA ASN A 501 24.07 -4.24 7.18
C ASN A 501 23.92 -3.84 8.67
N GLN A 502 24.61 -2.79 9.14
CA GLN A 502 24.57 -2.37 10.55
C GLN A 502 23.79 -1.07 10.71
N CYS A 503 22.58 -1.17 11.29
CA CYS A 503 21.76 -0.03 11.68
C CYS A 503 22.38 0.73 12.87
N MET A 504 23.48 1.47 12.65
CA MET A 504 24.21 2.19 13.70
C MET A 504 24.49 3.63 13.31
N PHE A 505 23.91 4.58 14.08
CA PHE A 505 23.84 6.00 13.70
C PHE A 505 24.34 6.94 14.81
N GLN A 506 25.24 7.88 14.45
CA GLN A 506 25.75 8.92 15.34
C GLN A 506 25.00 10.24 15.21
N PHE A 507 24.81 10.89 16.36
CA PHE A 507 24.16 12.18 16.51
C PHE A 507 25.04 13.12 17.37
N THR A 508 25.35 14.31 16.84
CA THR A 508 26.28 15.29 17.45
C THR A 508 25.80 16.74 17.37
N LYS A 509 24.59 16.97 16.83
CA LYS A 509 23.97 18.31 16.77
C LYS A 509 23.43 18.67 18.16
N THR A 510 23.37 19.96 18.52
CA THR A 510 22.86 20.39 19.83
C THR A 510 21.35 20.18 20.01
N ARG A 511 20.61 20.03 18.91
CA ARG A 511 19.23 19.54 18.89
C ARG A 511 19.02 18.71 17.63
N GLY A 512 18.19 17.67 17.73
CA GLY A 512 17.79 16.87 16.57
C GLY A 512 16.68 15.88 16.93
N TRP A 513 16.43 14.94 16.03
CA TRP A 513 15.49 13.86 16.20
C TRP A 513 16.09 12.56 15.67
N PHE A 514 15.55 11.44 16.12
CA PHE A 514 15.81 10.09 15.60
C PHE A 514 14.51 9.29 15.66
N ASN A 515 14.47 8.18 14.94
CA ASN A 515 13.25 7.39 14.74
C ASN A 515 13.59 5.92 14.56
N SER A 516 12.61 5.05 14.76
CA SER A 516 12.68 3.67 14.28
C SER A 516 12.93 3.65 12.77
N PRO A 517 13.49 2.56 12.22
CA PRO A 517 13.62 2.42 10.78
C PRO A 517 12.29 2.66 10.05
N ARG A 518 12.37 3.37 8.92
CA ARG A 518 11.27 3.63 7.96
C ARG A 518 10.07 4.42 8.49
N TYR A 519 10.14 4.94 9.72
CA TYR A 519 9.13 5.85 10.27
C TYR A 519 8.76 6.96 9.25
N PRO A 520 7.48 7.19 8.93
CA PRO A 520 6.28 6.76 9.66
C PRO A 520 5.68 5.42 9.23
N ALA A 521 6.29 4.71 8.28
CA ALA A 521 5.90 3.33 7.95
C ALA A 521 6.36 2.36 9.05
N ASN A 522 5.89 1.12 8.95
CA ASN A 522 6.23 0.07 9.90
C ASN A 522 7.72 -0.28 9.83
N TYR A 523 8.34 -0.58 10.97
CA TYR A 523 9.74 -0.99 11.02
C TYR A 523 9.92 -2.45 10.53
N PRO A 524 11.10 -2.83 10.01
CA PRO A 524 11.33 -4.20 9.60
C PRO A 524 11.48 -5.18 10.77
N LEU A 525 11.25 -6.46 10.48
CA LEU A 525 11.54 -7.60 11.34
C LEU A 525 13.06 -7.80 11.52
N ASP A 526 13.44 -8.62 12.50
CA ASP A 526 14.81 -9.07 12.83
C ASP A 526 15.83 -7.90 12.95
N THR A 527 15.37 -6.70 13.33
CA THR A 527 16.15 -5.48 13.17
C THR A 527 16.73 -5.00 14.50
N ASN A 528 18.06 -4.94 14.57
CA ASN A 528 18.81 -4.40 15.70
C ASN A 528 19.45 -3.04 15.31
N CYS A 529 18.97 -1.96 15.94
CA CYS A 529 19.38 -0.59 15.66
C CYS A 529 19.98 0.12 16.88
N THR A 530 21.16 0.70 16.72
CA THR A 530 21.89 1.43 17.76
C THR A 530 22.00 2.93 17.41
N TYR A 531 21.49 3.79 18.29
CA TYR A 531 21.56 5.25 18.17
C TYR A 531 22.54 5.79 19.21
N ILE A 532 23.54 6.55 18.75
CA ILE A 532 24.68 7.04 19.53
C ILE A 532 24.62 8.56 19.57
N ILE A 533 24.14 9.13 20.67
CA ILE A 533 24.04 10.59 20.85
C ILE A 533 25.20 11.03 21.73
N LYS A 534 26.17 11.76 21.16
CA LYS A 534 27.41 12.17 21.86
C LYS A 534 27.35 13.63 22.31
N ALA A 535 27.62 13.85 23.59
CA ALA A 535 27.74 15.16 24.22
C ALA A 535 29.21 15.51 24.52
N LYS A 536 29.50 16.79 24.76
CA LYS A 536 30.83 17.22 25.22
C LYS A 536 30.94 17.06 26.74
N PRO A 537 32.16 17.11 27.32
CA PRO A 537 32.33 17.28 28.76
C PRO A 537 31.52 18.49 29.27
N ASN A 538 30.82 18.30 30.40
CA ASN A 538 29.90 19.26 31.01
C ASN A 538 28.64 19.60 30.17
N GLU A 539 28.22 18.69 29.28
CA GLU A 539 26.90 18.69 28.65
C GLU A 539 26.07 17.46 29.11
N GLN A 540 24.74 17.55 29.03
CA GLN A 540 23.79 16.47 29.27
C GLN A 540 22.80 16.39 28.10
N ILE A 541 22.29 15.18 27.83
CA ILE A 541 21.37 14.89 26.73
C ILE A 541 19.98 14.66 27.31
N GLN A 542 19.00 15.44 26.86
CA GLN A 542 17.58 15.32 27.23
C GLN A 542 16.81 14.74 26.04
N VAL A 543 16.01 13.69 26.26
CA VAL A 543 15.25 12.97 25.21
C VAL A 543 13.78 12.85 25.59
N TYR A 544 12.89 13.02 24.60
CA TYR A 544 11.44 12.85 24.76
C TYR A 544 10.80 12.35 23.45
N PHE A 545 9.71 11.60 23.56
CA PHE A 545 9.09 10.89 22.43
C PHE A 545 7.86 11.62 21.90
N GLU A 546 7.82 11.84 20.57
CA GLU A 546 6.65 12.37 19.89
C GLU A 546 5.62 11.30 19.56
N GLN A 547 6.13 10.14 19.13
CA GLN A 547 5.37 8.94 18.78
C GLN A 547 6.14 7.73 19.31
N PHE A 548 5.41 6.74 19.82
CA PHE A 548 5.94 5.44 20.22
C PHE A 548 4.81 4.40 20.15
N ALA A 549 4.96 3.40 19.29
CA ALA A 549 4.05 2.28 19.11
C ALA A 549 4.85 1.08 18.56
N LEU A 550 5.19 0.14 19.44
CA LEU A 550 5.80 -1.15 19.06
C LEU A 550 4.69 -2.22 18.95
N TYR A 551 5.04 -3.38 18.40
CA TYR A 551 4.12 -4.51 18.21
C TYR A 551 3.76 -5.21 19.53
N VAL A 552 2.58 -5.85 19.54
CA VAL A 552 2.09 -6.74 20.61
C VAL A 552 1.31 -7.87 19.94
N ASP A 553 1.68 -9.13 20.22
CA ASP A 553 0.72 -10.24 20.05
C ASP A 553 -0.34 -10.17 21.15
N GLU A 554 -1.61 -10.10 20.78
CA GLU A 554 -2.74 -10.05 21.72
C GLU A 554 -2.86 -11.31 22.60
N HIS A 555 -2.25 -12.44 22.20
CA HIS A 555 -2.23 -13.70 22.95
C HIS A 555 -1.05 -13.80 23.94
N SER A 556 -0.15 -12.81 23.93
CA SER A 556 1.09 -12.83 24.72
C SER A 556 0.89 -12.60 26.22
N THR A 557 1.68 -13.31 27.01
CA THR A 557 1.76 -13.17 28.47
C THR A 557 2.52 -11.90 28.86
N ILE A 558 2.41 -11.47 30.11
CA ILE A 558 3.09 -10.25 30.61
C ILE A 558 4.61 -10.27 30.37
N GLU A 559 5.25 -11.44 30.35
CA GLU A 559 6.69 -11.59 30.06
C GLU A 559 7.01 -11.64 28.56
N THR A 560 6.08 -12.07 27.70
CA THR A 560 6.26 -12.09 26.23
C THR A 560 5.77 -10.82 25.52
N ARG A 561 5.13 -9.88 26.22
CA ARG A 561 4.74 -8.53 25.72
C ARG A 561 5.91 -7.55 25.48
N CYS A 562 7.14 -8.04 25.42
CA CYS A 562 8.36 -7.22 25.29
C CYS A 562 9.45 -7.92 24.48
N THR A 563 9.08 -8.60 23.39
CA THR A 563 10.05 -9.09 22.39
C THR A 563 10.61 -7.94 21.58
N ASP A 564 9.72 -7.09 21.05
CA ASP A 564 10.05 -5.76 20.52
C ASP A 564 10.26 -4.77 21.67
N TYR A 565 11.44 -4.13 21.71
CA TYR A 565 11.76 -3.17 22.77
C TYR A 565 12.74 -2.08 22.37
N LEU A 566 12.73 -0.99 23.14
CA LEU A 566 13.70 0.09 23.10
C LEU A 566 14.38 0.25 24.46
N GLU A 567 15.71 0.11 24.52
CA GLU A 567 16.51 0.40 25.72
C GLU A 567 17.21 1.75 25.62
N ILE A 568 17.26 2.48 26.73
CA ILE A 568 18.01 3.72 26.87
C ILE A 568 19.09 3.52 27.94
N SER A 569 20.35 3.75 27.59
CA SER A 569 21.51 3.61 28.50
C SER A 569 22.39 4.85 28.54
N ASP A 570 22.79 5.24 29.75
CA ASP A 570 23.90 6.17 29.97
C ASP A 570 25.23 5.44 29.69
N VAL A 571 26.13 6.05 28.91
CA VAL A 571 27.49 5.54 28.71
C VAL A 571 28.46 6.38 29.54
N PHE A 572 29.24 5.68 30.37
CA PHE A 572 30.36 6.26 31.12
C PHE A 572 31.67 5.69 30.58
N VAL A 573 32.71 6.51 30.49
CA VAL A 573 34.06 6.04 30.16
C VAL A 573 34.89 6.05 31.44
N LYS A 574 35.38 4.88 31.86
CA LYS A 574 36.29 4.76 33.01
C LYS A 574 37.51 3.94 32.61
N ASP A 575 38.71 4.48 32.87
CA ASP A 575 39.99 3.82 32.61
C ASP A 575 40.14 3.34 31.15
N GLY A 576 39.50 4.04 30.20
CA GLY A 576 39.45 3.71 28.77
C GLY A 576 38.37 2.69 28.37
N VAL A 577 37.63 2.12 29.32
CA VAL A 577 36.56 1.15 29.09
C VAL A 577 35.20 1.84 29.14
N GLU A 578 34.33 1.54 28.17
CA GLU A 578 32.92 1.94 28.21
C GLU A 578 32.15 1.06 29.21
N LYS A 579 31.43 1.70 30.12
CA LYS A 579 30.43 1.07 30.97
C LYS A 579 29.06 1.65 30.65
N LEU A 580 28.16 0.81 30.15
CA LEU A 580 26.76 1.13 29.96
C LEU A 580 26.00 0.97 31.29
N GLN A 581 25.07 1.88 31.55
CA GLN A 581 24.12 1.82 32.64
C GLN A 581 22.71 2.04 32.08
N LEU A 582 21.91 0.96 32.07
CA LEU A 582 20.52 1.00 31.62
C LEU A 582 19.71 1.99 32.47
N GLN A 583 19.06 2.96 31.82
CA GLN A 583 18.05 3.81 32.43
C GLN A 583 16.70 3.08 32.49
N ALA A 584 16.26 2.55 31.35
CA ALA A 584 14.98 1.83 31.21
C ALA A 584 14.95 1.01 29.91
N ARG A 585 14.11 -0.04 29.91
CA ARG A 585 13.62 -0.73 28.71
C ARG A 585 12.13 -0.39 28.55
N TYR A 586 11.74 -0.04 27.33
CA TYR A 586 10.36 0.28 26.96
C TYR A 586 9.83 -0.74 25.96
N CYS A 587 8.68 -1.29 26.28
CA CYS A 587 7.90 -2.23 25.47
C CYS A 587 6.67 -1.48 24.91
N ALA A 588 5.90 -2.09 24.01
CA ALA A 588 4.74 -1.45 23.37
C ALA A 588 3.68 -0.87 24.33
N ASN A 589 3.49 -1.47 25.51
CA ASN A 589 2.56 -1.00 26.54
C ASN A 589 3.10 0.12 27.45
N THR A 590 4.34 0.57 27.23
CA THR A 590 4.99 1.64 28.00
C THR A 590 5.47 2.77 27.08
N PHE A 591 4.72 3.87 27.00
CA PHE A 591 5.14 5.05 26.24
C PHE A 591 6.22 5.81 27.03
N PRO A 592 7.44 6.00 26.50
CA PRO A 592 8.56 6.56 27.27
C PRO A 592 8.33 8.00 27.74
N GLY A 593 8.44 8.24 29.04
CA GLY A 593 8.47 9.60 29.59
C GLY A 593 9.81 10.32 29.36
N PRO A 594 9.83 11.67 29.40
CA PRO A 594 11.04 12.46 29.14
C PRO A 594 12.19 12.07 30.07
N THR A 595 13.41 11.93 29.53
CA THR A 595 14.62 11.53 30.30
C THR A 595 15.81 12.45 30.04
N VAL A 596 16.82 12.35 30.90
CA VAL A 596 18.07 13.11 30.89
C VAL A 596 19.23 12.18 31.23
N THR A 597 20.40 12.35 30.62
CA THR A 597 21.60 11.59 30.98
C THR A 597 22.06 11.84 32.41
N ALA A 598 22.56 10.79 33.06
CA ALA A 598 23.23 10.90 34.35
C ALA A 598 24.47 11.83 34.30
N PHE A 599 24.81 12.41 35.45
CA PHE A 599 25.95 13.34 35.55
C PHE A 599 27.27 12.62 35.29
N GLY A 600 28.10 13.18 34.41
CA GLY A 600 29.36 12.58 33.99
C GLY A 600 29.26 11.52 32.88
N SER A 601 28.06 11.24 32.35
CA SER A 601 27.93 10.52 31.09
C SER A 601 28.41 11.38 29.91
N HIS A 602 29.00 10.75 28.90
CA HIS A 602 29.47 11.43 27.67
C HIS A 602 28.59 11.12 26.45
N GLU A 603 27.76 10.08 26.54
CA GLU A 603 26.97 9.57 25.44
C GLU A 603 25.71 8.89 25.97
N LEU A 604 24.57 9.18 25.33
CA LEU A 604 23.35 8.40 25.50
C LEU A 604 23.29 7.38 24.36
N ARG A 605 23.26 6.09 24.70
CA ARG A 605 23.15 5.01 23.73
C ARG A 605 21.76 4.40 23.83
N VAL A 606 21.04 4.40 22.72
CA VAL A 606 19.70 3.83 22.61
C VAL A 606 19.78 2.60 21.71
N PHE A 607 19.19 1.49 22.15
CA PHE A 607 19.04 0.29 21.34
C PHE A 607 17.57 0.09 21.01
N PHE A 608 17.26 -0.27 19.78
CA PHE A 608 15.95 -0.76 19.36
C PHE A 608 16.13 -2.15 18.76
N LEU A 609 15.30 -3.10 19.21
CA LEU A 609 15.28 -4.46 18.68
C LEU A 609 13.83 -4.83 18.31
N SER A 610 13.67 -5.40 17.11
CA SER A 610 12.47 -6.14 16.70
C SER A 610 12.76 -7.63 16.50
N ASP A 611 11.75 -8.46 16.68
CA ASP A 611 11.81 -9.90 16.40
C ASP A 611 11.28 -10.27 14.99
N HIS A 612 10.91 -11.53 14.77
CA HIS A 612 10.47 -12.09 13.49
C HIS A 612 8.95 -12.16 13.33
N GLU A 613 8.15 -11.73 14.30
CA GLU A 613 6.69 -11.82 14.32
C GLU A 613 6.03 -10.44 14.53
N GLY A 614 5.53 -9.84 13.45
CA GLY A 614 4.72 -8.62 13.53
C GLY A 614 5.52 -7.31 13.61
N THR A 615 4.82 -6.18 13.46
CA THR A 615 5.46 -4.85 13.44
C THR A 615 4.43 -3.74 13.65
N GLY A 616 4.87 -2.56 14.06
CA GLY A 616 4.07 -1.35 14.18
C GLY A 616 4.78 -0.11 13.61
N ASN A 617 4.12 1.06 13.70
CA ASN A 617 4.66 2.33 13.19
C ASN A 617 5.94 2.81 13.90
N GLY A 618 6.35 2.15 14.98
CA GLY A 618 7.59 2.44 15.70
C GLY A 618 7.55 3.76 16.45
N PHE A 619 8.65 4.51 16.41
CA PHE A 619 8.83 5.68 17.26
C PHE A 619 9.54 6.84 16.56
N LYS A 620 9.32 8.04 17.11
CA LYS A 620 10.05 9.27 16.78
C LYS A 620 10.37 10.01 18.07
N ALA A 621 11.65 10.23 18.33
CA ALA A 621 12.16 10.88 19.52
C ALA A 621 12.92 12.16 19.16
N ILE A 622 12.81 13.19 20.01
CA ILE A 622 13.59 14.43 19.91
C ILE A 622 14.65 14.40 21.02
N TYR A 623 15.88 14.78 20.66
CA TYR A 623 16.98 14.95 21.60
C TYR A 623 17.48 16.40 21.61
N GLN A 624 17.94 16.83 22.77
CA GLN A 624 18.57 18.14 22.94
C GLN A 624 19.77 18.02 23.89
N ILE A 625 20.92 18.45 23.41
CA ILE A 625 22.16 18.53 24.18
C ILE A 625 22.23 19.94 24.79
N ARG A 626 22.40 20.02 26.11
CA ARG A 626 22.47 21.27 26.87
C ARG A 626 23.68 21.22 27.80
N LYS A 627 24.16 22.37 28.27
CA LYS A 627 25.12 22.39 29.39
C LYS A 627 24.51 21.70 30.60
N ALA A 628 25.30 20.87 31.27
CA ALA A 628 24.94 20.27 32.54
C ALA A 628 24.71 21.36 33.60
N PHE A 629 23.94 21.04 34.64
CA PHE A 629 23.87 21.90 35.83
C PHE A 629 25.18 21.79 36.65
N ALA A 630 25.43 22.76 37.54
CA ALA A 630 26.66 22.78 38.34
C ALA A 630 26.70 21.71 39.45
N GLU A 631 25.53 21.24 39.87
CA GLU A 631 25.30 20.24 40.91
C GLU A 631 24.28 19.22 40.39
N GLU A 632 24.32 17.97 40.86
CA GLU A 632 23.34 16.95 40.48
C GLU A 632 21.96 17.19 41.11
N ILE A 633 21.97 17.45 42.42
CA ILE A 633 20.81 17.86 43.22
C ILE A 633 21.09 19.28 43.68
N PRO A 634 20.20 20.26 43.41
CA PRO A 634 20.53 21.66 43.62
C PRO A 634 20.52 22.03 45.11
N THR A 635 21.58 22.69 45.58
CA THR A 635 21.61 23.33 46.90
C THR A 635 20.66 24.53 46.99
N LYS A 636 20.32 25.15 45.85
CA LYS A 636 19.28 26.18 45.70
C LYS A 636 18.50 25.94 44.41
N PRO A 637 17.17 25.72 44.46
CA PRO A 637 16.39 25.45 43.25
C PRO A 637 16.35 26.68 42.33
N VAL A 638 16.44 26.43 41.02
CA VAL A 638 16.34 27.42 39.95
C VAL A 638 15.21 27.03 38.98
N SER A 639 14.79 27.94 38.10
CA SER A 639 13.56 27.78 37.29
C SER A 639 13.49 26.53 36.39
N ARG A 640 14.60 25.79 36.19
CA ARG A 640 14.65 24.52 35.43
C ARG A 640 15.16 23.33 36.24
N HIS A 641 15.81 23.56 37.39
CA HIS A 641 16.50 22.52 38.17
C HIS A 641 16.10 22.61 39.64
N CYS A 642 15.52 21.54 40.14
CA CYS A 642 14.67 21.55 41.33
C CYS A 642 14.87 20.29 42.18
N GLY A 643 14.21 20.26 43.34
CA GLY A 643 14.41 19.22 44.35
C GLY A 643 15.47 19.61 45.40
N GLN A 644 15.84 18.65 46.24
CA GLN A 644 16.67 18.86 47.44
C GLN A 644 17.14 17.52 48.03
N ARG A 645 18.25 17.53 48.78
CA ARG A 645 18.63 16.40 49.65
C ARG A 645 17.93 16.55 51.01
N ILE A 646 17.26 15.49 51.46
CA ILE A 646 16.48 15.44 52.70
C ILE A 646 17.12 14.43 53.64
N THR A 647 17.81 14.90 54.68
CA THR A 647 18.41 14.03 55.70
C THR A 647 17.56 14.03 56.97
N ARG A 648 17.09 12.86 57.38
CA ARG A 648 16.34 12.65 58.61
C ARG A 648 17.12 13.14 59.84
N THR A 649 16.46 13.88 60.73
CA THR A 649 17.00 14.30 62.04
C THR A 649 16.16 13.71 63.17
N ASP A 650 16.60 13.85 64.43
CA ASP A 650 15.88 13.26 65.57
C ASP A 650 14.55 13.94 65.89
N ASP A 651 14.20 15.05 65.22
CA ASP A 651 12.87 15.67 65.23
C ASP A 651 12.21 15.71 63.84
N PHE A 652 12.80 15.03 62.85
CA PHE A 652 12.31 15.02 61.47
C PHE A 652 12.44 13.61 60.88
N THR A 653 11.54 12.72 61.34
CA THR A 653 11.43 11.30 60.97
C THR A 653 10.34 11.01 59.93
N SER A 654 9.50 12.00 59.61
CA SER A 654 8.64 12.04 58.43
C SER A 654 8.55 13.46 57.85
N GLY A 655 7.94 13.60 56.69
CA GLY A 655 7.65 14.90 56.08
C GLY A 655 6.95 14.77 54.73
N TRP A 656 6.92 15.87 53.97
CA TRP A 656 6.31 15.95 52.65
C TRP A 656 7.26 16.53 51.60
N LEU A 657 6.97 16.25 50.33
CA LEU A 657 7.64 16.83 49.17
C LEU A 657 6.64 17.00 48.02
N VAL A 658 6.76 18.11 47.30
CA VAL A 658 5.85 18.50 46.21
C VAL A 658 6.60 18.90 44.96
N SER A 659 5.91 18.79 43.81
CA SER A 659 6.33 19.44 42.56
C SER A 659 6.47 20.97 42.73
N PRO A 660 7.43 21.62 42.04
CA PRO A 660 7.57 23.09 42.06
C PRO A 660 6.26 23.82 41.73
N GLY A 661 5.82 24.69 42.64
CA GLY A 661 4.61 25.50 42.49
C GLY A 661 3.32 24.89 43.04
N TYR A 662 3.31 23.63 43.49
CA TYR A 662 2.11 22.94 44.00
C TYR A 662 1.36 23.80 45.06
N PRO A 663 0.01 23.88 45.01
CA PRO A 663 -0.93 23.21 44.10
C PRO A 663 -1.22 23.99 42.79
N ILE A 664 -0.39 24.99 42.45
CA ILE A 664 -0.44 25.68 41.16
C ILE A 664 0.25 24.79 40.10
N LYS A 665 -0.03 25.04 38.81
CA LYS A 665 0.54 24.30 37.69
C LYS A 665 2.08 24.27 37.73
N TYR A 666 2.68 23.10 37.54
CA TYR A 666 4.13 22.97 37.32
C TYR A 666 4.54 23.48 35.93
N ASN A 667 5.78 23.93 35.80
CA ASN A 667 6.36 24.40 34.54
C ASN A 667 6.77 23.25 33.61
N LYS A 668 6.87 23.56 32.31
CA LYS A 668 7.54 22.70 31.32
C LYS A 668 9.07 22.75 31.46
N ASP A 669 9.75 21.79 30.85
CA ASP A 669 11.22 21.66 30.84
C ASP A 669 11.89 21.47 32.23
N LEU A 670 11.12 21.13 33.27
CA LEU A 670 11.63 20.89 34.62
C LEU A 670 12.44 19.60 34.70
N ILE A 671 13.53 19.66 35.47
CA ILE A 671 14.39 18.55 35.86
C ILE A 671 14.55 18.64 37.37
N CYS A 672 13.79 17.84 38.12
CA CYS A 672 13.88 17.82 39.58
C CYS A 672 14.42 16.49 40.10
N ASP A 673 15.33 16.57 41.06
CA ASP A 673 15.90 15.41 41.76
C ASP A 673 15.79 15.62 43.28
N TRP A 674 15.12 14.70 43.97
CA TRP A 674 15.12 14.60 45.42
C TRP A 674 15.84 13.33 45.86
N GLU A 675 16.56 13.41 46.96
CA GLU A 675 17.20 12.26 47.61
C GLU A 675 16.86 12.31 49.10
N ILE A 676 16.22 11.27 49.63
CA ILE A 676 15.87 11.16 51.05
C ILE A 676 16.76 10.12 51.70
N THR A 677 17.41 10.48 52.81
CA THR A 677 18.31 9.60 53.58
C THR A 677 17.82 9.46 55.02
N VAL A 678 17.57 8.22 55.42
CA VAL A 678 17.19 7.80 56.78
C VAL A 678 18.32 7.02 57.47
N ARG A 679 18.13 6.62 58.73
CA ARG A 679 19.15 5.89 59.50
C ARG A 679 19.58 4.59 58.81
N PRO A 680 20.82 4.13 58.99
CA PRO A 680 21.23 2.78 58.59
C PRO A 680 20.26 1.71 59.11
N ASN A 681 20.05 0.66 58.32
CA ASN A 681 19.09 -0.43 58.58
C ASN A 681 17.62 0.00 58.72
N HIS A 682 17.27 1.22 58.28
CA HIS A 682 15.89 1.69 58.09
C HIS A 682 15.64 1.91 56.59
N GLN A 683 14.37 2.10 56.22
CA GLN A 683 13.90 2.32 54.85
C GLN A 683 13.00 3.57 54.83
N VAL A 684 12.80 4.14 53.64
CA VAL A 684 11.86 5.23 53.41
C VAL A 684 10.57 4.65 52.86
N LEU A 685 9.46 4.83 53.58
CA LEU A 685 8.12 4.65 53.04
C LEU A 685 7.73 5.94 52.32
N LEU A 686 7.25 5.85 51.08
CA LEU A 686 6.67 6.95 50.32
C LEU A 686 5.18 6.67 50.09
N HIS A 687 4.32 7.65 50.39
CA HIS A 687 2.90 7.58 50.10
C HIS A 687 2.49 8.79 49.24
N LEU A 688 1.95 8.50 48.06
CA LEU A 688 1.42 9.51 47.16
C LEU A 688 0.04 9.96 47.68
N THR A 689 -0.05 11.18 48.20
CA THR A 689 -1.29 11.72 48.79
C THR A 689 -2.15 12.49 47.79
N LYS A 690 -1.54 13.00 46.70
CA LYS A 690 -2.24 13.57 45.55
C LYS A 690 -1.38 13.61 44.30
N MET A 691 -1.96 13.37 43.12
CA MET A 691 -1.32 13.51 41.82
C MET A 691 -2.24 14.08 40.73
N GLU A 692 -1.76 15.13 40.06
CA GLU A 692 -2.31 15.64 38.80
C GLU A 692 -1.16 15.91 37.83
N ILE A 693 -0.80 14.94 36.98
CA ILE A 693 0.35 14.97 36.05
C ILE A 693 -0.08 14.58 34.63
N GLU A 694 0.54 15.16 33.60
CA GLU A 694 0.20 14.89 32.20
C GLU A 694 0.67 13.48 31.78
N GLY A 695 -0.30 12.60 31.53
CA GLY A 695 -0.11 11.20 31.15
C GLY A 695 -1.34 10.37 31.53
N SER A 696 -1.23 9.06 31.41
CA SER A 696 -2.23 8.10 31.88
C SER A 696 -1.57 6.78 32.27
N MET A 697 -2.08 6.11 33.29
CA MET A 697 -1.55 4.82 33.74
C MET A 697 -2.69 3.88 34.14
N THR A 698 -2.48 2.58 33.91
CA THR A 698 -3.38 1.49 34.33
C THR A 698 -2.55 0.39 34.99
N ALA A 699 -3.18 -0.71 35.41
CA ALA A 699 -2.45 -1.88 35.93
C ALA A 699 -1.57 -2.58 34.88
N GLU A 700 -1.84 -2.39 33.58
CA GLU A 700 -1.17 -3.09 32.47
C GLU A 700 -0.41 -2.18 31.49
N SER A 701 -0.59 -0.85 31.57
CA SER A 701 0.01 0.11 30.64
C SER A 701 0.40 1.43 31.32
N VAL A 702 1.47 2.05 30.84
CA VAL A 702 2.02 3.31 31.38
C VAL A 702 2.28 4.27 30.22
N ASN A 703 1.70 5.46 30.25
CA ASN A 703 1.93 6.49 29.23
C ASN A 703 2.24 7.83 29.88
N CYS A 704 3.53 8.14 30.01
CA CYS A 704 4.03 9.35 30.65
C CYS A 704 4.68 10.33 29.66
N GLN A 705 4.19 10.36 28.41
CA GLN A 705 4.75 11.11 27.26
C GLN A 705 5.24 12.53 27.59
N ASN A 706 4.46 13.29 28.37
CA ASN A 706 4.72 14.71 28.62
C ASN A 706 5.43 14.97 29.96
N ALA A 707 5.10 14.21 31.00
CA ALA A 707 5.65 14.39 32.34
C ALA A 707 5.70 13.05 33.09
N VAL A 708 6.80 12.80 33.80
CA VAL A 708 7.05 11.52 34.49
C VAL A 708 7.72 11.74 35.84
N ILE A 709 7.21 11.07 36.87
CA ILE A 709 7.96 10.80 38.11
C ILE A 709 8.67 9.45 37.94
N ARG A 710 9.94 9.38 38.32
CA ARG A 710 10.72 8.13 38.43
C ARG A 710 11.15 7.92 39.88
N VAL A 711 10.80 6.78 40.47
CA VAL A 711 11.18 6.39 41.85
C VAL A 711 12.04 5.13 41.80
N ASP A 712 13.15 5.14 42.53
CA ASP A 712 14.07 4.00 42.61
C ASP A 712 13.57 3.00 43.68
N ALA A 713 12.99 1.87 43.27
CA ALA A 713 12.21 0.97 44.11
C ALA A 713 12.62 -0.51 44.02
N GLU A 714 12.01 -1.36 44.86
CA GLU A 714 12.10 -2.81 44.79
C GLU A 714 10.82 -3.40 44.16
N ARG A 715 10.95 -4.25 43.13
CA ARG A 715 9.82 -4.90 42.46
C ARG A 715 10.08 -6.39 42.22
N GLY A 716 9.54 -7.22 43.11
CA GLY A 716 9.55 -8.68 42.95
C GLY A 716 10.82 -9.38 43.40
N ILE A 717 10.71 -10.68 43.63
CA ILE A 717 11.81 -11.55 44.06
C ILE A 717 12.72 -11.82 42.85
N ASN A 718 14.02 -11.63 43.00
CA ASN A 718 15.09 -11.82 41.99
C ASN A 718 15.16 -10.78 40.85
N ALA A 719 14.76 -9.52 41.09
CA ALA A 719 14.93 -8.42 40.13
C ALA A 719 16.13 -7.48 40.40
N SER A 720 16.61 -6.83 39.35
CA SER A 720 17.56 -5.70 39.39
C SER A 720 16.90 -4.42 39.95
N LEU A 721 17.64 -3.29 39.98
CA LEU A 721 17.09 -2.01 40.41
C LEU A 721 15.92 -1.60 39.50
N ALA A 722 14.71 -1.58 40.04
CA ALA A 722 13.50 -1.27 39.28
C ALA A 722 13.13 0.21 39.46
N ILE A 723 13.22 0.99 38.39
CA ILE A 723 12.71 2.36 38.35
C ILE A 723 11.21 2.29 38.04
N GLN A 724 10.38 2.79 38.94
CA GLN A 724 8.94 2.91 38.72
C GLN A 724 8.62 4.26 38.07
N GLU A 725 8.06 4.23 36.86
CA GLU A 725 7.51 5.42 36.19
C GLU A 725 6.07 5.67 36.65
N ILE A 726 5.72 6.92 36.95
CA ILE A 726 4.45 7.36 37.53
C ILE A 726 3.98 8.66 36.85
N CYS A 727 2.71 8.70 36.42
CA CYS A 727 2.06 9.87 35.83
C CYS A 727 0.53 9.72 35.82
N GLY A 728 -0.20 10.75 35.37
CA GLY A 728 -1.66 10.76 35.25
C GLY A 728 -2.38 11.39 36.45
N THR A 729 -3.64 10.98 36.65
CA THR A 729 -4.53 11.52 37.70
C THR A 729 -5.25 10.43 38.52
N ASP A 730 -4.96 9.15 38.28
CA ASP A 730 -5.52 8.05 39.07
C ASP A 730 -4.49 7.60 40.11
N GLU A 731 -4.78 7.95 41.37
CA GLU A 731 -3.96 7.63 42.53
C GLU A 731 -4.14 6.16 42.98
N THR A 732 -5.23 5.50 42.57
CA THR A 732 -5.61 4.15 43.03
C THR A 732 -4.72 3.03 42.47
N VAL A 733 -4.05 3.30 41.34
CA VAL A 733 -3.08 2.40 40.69
C VAL A 733 -1.76 2.34 41.48
N ILE A 734 -1.49 3.29 42.39
CA ILE A 734 -0.17 3.49 43.02
C ILE A 734 -0.22 3.09 44.50
N GLN A 735 0.42 1.97 44.82
CA GLN A 735 0.62 1.52 46.20
C GLN A 735 1.77 2.29 46.87
N PRO A 736 1.80 2.41 48.22
CA PRO A 736 2.92 2.99 48.95
C PRO A 736 4.24 2.26 48.65
N ILE A 737 5.29 3.02 48.37
CA ILE A 737 6.58 2.50 47.89
C ILE A 737 7.55 2.45 49.07
N ILE A 738 8.24 1.33 49.27
CA ILE A 738 9.30 1.20 50.29
C ILE A 738 10.66 1.14 49.58
N SER A 739 11.61 1.96 50.03
CA SER A 739 12.96 2.01 49.45
C SER A 739 13.80 0.78 49.79
N LYS A 740 14.60 0.30 48.85
CA LYS A 740 15.45 -0.88 49.05
C LYS A 740 16.50 -0.68 50.15
N ASN A 741 17.12 0.50 50.19
CA ASN A 741 18.14 0.90 51.15
C ASN A 741 17.59 2.01 52.08
N ASN A 742 18.43 2.52 52.98
CA ASN A 742 18.16 3.73 53.78
C ASN A 742 18.17 5.05 52.96
N THR A 743 18.16 4.94 51.64
CA THR A 743 18.15 6.05 50.68
C THR A 743 17.11 5.77 49.60
N VAL A 744 16.38 6.81 49.19
CA VAL A 744 15.53 6.79 47.99
C VAL A 744 15.76 8.03 47.15
N ARG A 745 15.80 7.86 45.83
CA ARG A 745 15.85 8.95 44.87
C ARG A 745 14.53 9.03 44.13
N ILE A 746 14.01 10.25 44.02
CA ILE A 746 12.76 10.59 43.35
C ILE A 746 13.12 11.64 42.30
N ARG A 747 12.69 11.42 41.06
CA ARG A 747 13.00 12.27 39.91
C ARG A 747 11.71 12.73 39.25
N PHE A 748 11.62 13.98 38.83
CA PHE A 748 10.49 14.50 38.06
C PHE A 748 10.99 15.24 36.82
N PHE A 749 10.57 14.77 35.65
CA PHE A 749 10.98 15.33 34.37
C PHE A 749 9.76 15.75 33.57
N THR A 750 9.84 16.89 32.88
CA THR A 750 8.78 17.38 31.99
C THR A 750 9.33 17.73 30.60
N SER A 751 8.53 17.46 29.56
CA SER A 751 8.88 17.76 28.17
C SER A 751 9.11 19.28 27.97
N PRO A 752 10.12 19.69 27.17
CA PRO A 752 10.40 21.10 26.97
C PRO A 752 9.35 21.83 26.11
N ASP A 753 8.57 21.09 25.30
CA ASP A 753 7.68 21.69 24.29
C ASP A 753 6.19 21.37 24.50
N LYS A 754 5.84 20.18 25.01
CA LYS A 754 4.46 19.66 24.95
C LYS A 754 3.63 19.79 26.24
N VAL A 755 4.19 20.42 27.28
CA VAL A 755 3.57 20.52 28.63
C VAL A 755 2.86 21.87 28.82
N ASN A 756 1.61 21.80 29.30
CA ASN A 756 0.77 22.92 29.72
C ASN A 756 0.65 23.06 31.26
N GLY A 757 1.15 22.06 31.99
CA GLY A 757 1.15 21.97 33.45
C GLY A 757 -0.20 21.55 34.02
N LEU A 758 -0.19 20.54 34.89
CA LEU A 758 -1.28 20.24 35.82
C LEU A 758 -0.83 20.59 37.25
N LYS A 759 -1.68 20.44 38.28
CA LYS A 759 -1.35 20.90 39.64
C LYS A 759 -0.12 20.20 40.26
N GLY A 760 0.32 19.09 39.69
CA GLY A 760 1.49 18.34 40.14
C GLY A 760 1.15 17.37 41.27
N PHE A 761 2.11 17.11 42.16
CA PHE A 761 2.00 16.02 43.13
C PHE A 761 2.45 16.39 44.53
N ASN A 762 1.98 15.61 45.50
CA ASN A 762 2.43 15.61 46.90
C ASN A 762 2.69 14.18 47.38
N PHE A 763 3.94 13.87 47.75
CA PHE A 763 4.28 12.66 48.49
C PHE A 763 4.50 13.01 49.97
N THR A 764 3.99 12.19 50.87
CA THR A 764 4.53 12.07 52.22
C THR A 764 5.63 11.00 52.24
N TRP A 765 6.61 11.17 53.12
CA TRP A 765 7.69 10.22 53.35
C TRP A 765 7.87 9.97 54.85
N THR A 766 8.19 8.73 55.24
CA THR A 766 8.39 8.34 56.65
C THR A 766 9.56 7.37 56.80
N GLU A 767 10.39 7.55 57.83
CA GLU A 767 11.38 6.57 58.28
C GLU A 767 10.68 5.35 58.88
N VAL A 768 10.85 4.18 58.25
CA VAL A 768 10.28 2.91 58.71
C VAL A 768 11.38 1.86 58.88
N LYS A 769 11.30 1.04 59.92
CA LYS A 769 12.10 -0.18 60.04
C LYS A 769 11.19 -1.40 59.88
N LYS A 770 11.40 -2.19 58.83
CA LYS A 770 10.80 -3.53 58.69
C LYS A 770 11.44 -4.46 59.72
N ILE A 771 10.62 -5.11 60.56
CA ILE A 771 11.10 -6.04 61.59
C ILE A 771 10.71 -7.49 61.26
N THR A 772 11.51 -8.43 61.77
CA THR A 772 11.25 -9.87 61.67
C THR A 772 10.56 -10.41 62.92
N ASP A 773 10.97 -9.94 64.10
CA ASP A 773 10.33 -10.28 65.38
C ASP A 773 9.65 -9.06 66.00
N ASN A 774 8.44 -9.21 66.54
CA ASN A 774 7.68 -8.10 67.16
C ASN A 774 8.45 -7.42 68.32
N ASN A 775 9.40 -8.12 68.95
CA ASN A 775 10.23 -7.59 70.04
C ASN A 775 11.28 -6.56 69.58
N GLU A 776 11.52 -6.41 68.28
CA GLU A 776 12.49 -5.43 67.74
C GLU A 776 12.02 -3.97 67.85
N CYS A 777 10.75 -3.72 68.18
CA CYS A 777 10.12 -2.39 68.25
C CYS A 777 9.69 -2.03 69.69
N LEU A 778 10.47 -2.44 70.70
CA LEU A 778 10.12 -2.29 72.14
C LEU A 778 10.60 -0.99 72.81
N TYR A 779 10.97 0.04 72.05
CA TYR A 779 11.37 1.34 72.60
C TYR A 779 10.16 2.27 72.78
N PRO A 780 10.06 3.04 73.88
CA PRO A 780 8.93 3.95 74.13
C PRO A 780 8.85 5.13 73.14
N THR A 781 9.87 5.30 72.29
CA THR A 781 9.93 6.29 71.21
C THR A 781 9.50 5.73 69.85
N MET A 782 9.05 4.48 69.76
CA MET A 782 8.65 3.84 68.50
C MET A 782 7.26 3.19 68.59
N TYR A 783 6.61 3.04 67.45
CA TYR A 783 5.28 2.42 67.29
C TYR A 783 5.33 1.29 66.27
N LEU A 784 4.63 0.18 66.55
CA LEU A 784 4.57 -0.98 65.67
C LEU A 784 3.23 -1.05 64.93
N CYS A 785 3.28 -0.86 63.61
CA CYS A 785 2.17 -1.04 62.70
C CYS A 785 1.69 -2.49 62.71
N THR A 786 0.37 -2.66 62.81
CA THR A 786 -0.23 -3.92 63.27
C THR A 786 -0.18 -5.02 62.21
N TYR A 787 -0.39 -4.65 60.95
CA TYR A 787 -0.51 -5.56 59.81
C TYR A 787 0.79 -5.59 58.97
N THR A 788 1.40 -4.45 58.67
CA THR A 788 2.62 -4.38 57.82
C THR A 788 3.91 -4.76 58.55
N LYS A 789 3.90 -4.78 59.89
CA LYS A 789 5.10 -4.99 60.73
C LYS A 789 6.23 -3.98 60.45
N LEU A 790 5.83 -2.74 60.17
CA LEU A 790 6.72 -1.59 60.14
C LEU A 790 6.80 -0.97 61.55
N CYS A 791 8.01 -0.67 61.99
CA CYS A 791 8.30 0.08 63.20
C CYS A 791 8.59 1.53 62.81
N ILE A 792 7.80 2.48 63.33
CA ILE A 792 7.85 3.92 63.01
C ILE A 792 8.13 4.74 64.28
N ASP A 793 8.34 6.05 64.17
CA ASP A 793 8.47 6.95 65.31
C ASP A 793 7.12 7.12 66.03
N ALA A 794 7.10 7.00 67.37
CA ALA A 794 5.86 7.06 68.16
C ALA A 794 5.13 8.41 68.08
N ARG A 795 5.81 9.49 67.68
CA ARG A 795 5.22 10.83 67.50
C ARG A 795 4.37 10.95 66.22
N LEU A 796 4.48 9.99 65.31
CA LEU A 796 3.71 9.95 64.07
C LEU A 796 2.31 9.36 64.27
N LYS A 797 2.05 8.78 65.45
CA LYS A 797 0.72 8.29 65.80
C LYS A 797 -0.22 9.46 66.05
N CYS A 798 -1.37 9.48 65.37
CA CYS A 798 -2.37 10.55 65.42
C CYS A 798 -1.87 11.87 64.83
N ASN A 799 -1.04 11.81 63.79
CA ASN A 799 -0.55 13.00 63.08
C ASN A 799 -1.40 13.39 61.87
N GLY A 800 -2.35 12.55 61.45
CA GLY A 800 -3.21 12.74 60.28
C GLY A 800 -2.70 12.13 58.97
N ASP A 801 -1.46 11.63 58.93
CA ASP A 801 -0.89 10.92 57.79
C ASP A 801 -0.96 9.40 58.00
N LYS A 802 -0.96 8.62 56.91
CA LYS A 802 -0.90 7.15 56.98
C LYS A 802 0.55 6.66 56.89
N ASN A 803 1.20 6.55 58.04
CA ASN A 803 2.61 6.16 58.18
C ASN A 803 2.81 4.65 58.19
N CYS A 804 1.75 3.86 58.42
CA CYS A 804 1.84 2.40 58.55
C CYS A 804 1.86 1.60 57.23
N GLY A 805 1.69 2.24 56.08
CA GLY A 805 1.93 1.65 54.75
C GLY A 805 0.70 1.03 54.08
N LEU A 806 0.92 0.03 53.22
CA LEU A 806 -0.15 -0.55 52.39
C LEU A 806 -1.19 -1.30 53.24
N HIS A 807 -2.43 -0.82 53.21
CA HIS A 807 -3.59 -1.36 53.93
C HIS A 807 -3.43 -1.44 55.47
N ASP A 808 -2.58 -0.60 56.05
CA ASP A 808 -2.41 -0.46 57.50
C ASP A 808 -2.45 1.02 57.88
N ASP A 809 -3.50 1.40 58.62
CA ASP A 809 -3.72 2.73 59.18
C ASP A 809 -3.87 2.68 60.71
N THR A 810 -3.25 1.70 61.37
CA THR A 810 -3.42 1.53 62.83
C THR A 810 -2.68 2.57 63.68
N ASP A 811 -1.86 3.42 63.08
CA ASP A 811 -1.39 4.68 63.65
C ASP A 811 -2.55 5.66 63.88
N GLU A 812 -3.41 5.85 62.87
CA GLU A 812 -4.52 6.83 62.91
C GLU A 812 -5.86 6.25 63.40
N ALA A 813 -6.13 4.97 63.19
CA ALA A 813 -7.42 4.35 63.50
C ALA A 813 -7.81 4.37 65.00
N TYR A 814 -6.87 4.63 65.90
CA TYR A 814 -7.04 4.50 67.36
C TYR A 814 -6.89 5.81 68.16
N CYS A 815 -7.02 6.96 67.51
CA CYS A 815 -6.77 8.27 68.12
C CYS A 815 -7.85 8.78 69.09
N ASN A 816 -9.11 8.39 68.89
CA ASN A 816 -10.27 8.86 69.67
C ASN A 816 -10.38 8.23 71.08
N LYS A 817 -9.27 8.17 71.83
CA LYS A 817 -9.22 7.71 73.23
C LYS A 817 -8.47 8.62 74.21
N LEU A 818 -7.93 9.78 73.78
CA LEU A 818 -7.29 10.74 74.70
C LEU A 818 -8.05 12.06 74.95
N GLU A 819 -9.10 12.38 74.18
CA GLU A 819 -9.82 13.67 74.33
C GLU A 819 -11.31 13.54 74.75
N ASN A 820 -11.69 12.42 75.38
CA ASN A 820 -13.00 12.25 76.02
C ASN A 820 -12.90 12.04 77.55
N ALA A 821 -11.92 12.73 78.18
CA ALA A 821 -11.69 12.69 79.62
C ALA A 821 -12.45 13.78 80.41
N ALA A 822 -13.43 14.46 79.81
CA ALA A 822 -14.24 15.50 80.50
C ALA A 822 -15.61 15.81 79.85
N ASP A 823 -16.38 14.84 79.32
CA ASP A 823 -17.78 15.14 78.97
C ASP A 823 -18.64 15.37 80.23
N VAL A 824 -18.86 16.64 80.55
CA VAL A 824 -19.69 17.09 81.68
C VAL A 824 -21.14 16.60 81.56
N ARG A 825 -21.65 16.31 80.35
CA ARG A 825 -22.99 15.73 80.18
C ARG A 825 -23.07 14.31 80.72
N THR A 826 -22.10 13.43 80.45
CA THR A 826 -22.14 12.06 80.98
C THR A 826 -22.09 12.04 82.51
N VAL A 827 -21.32 12.94 83.13
CA VAL A 827 -21.31 13.09 84.60
C VAL A 827 -22.68 13.55 85.12
N LEU A 828 -23.31 14.55 84.50
CA LEU A 828 -24.67 14.98 84.86
C LEU A 828 -25.70 13.85 84.68
N PHE A 829 -25.69 13.15 83.55
CA PHE A 829 -26.63 12.06 83.28
C PHE A 829 -26.47 10.91 84.28
N MET A 830 -25.24 10.52 84.63
CA MET A 830 -24.99 9.49 85.64
C MET A 830 -25.39 9.94 87.05
N ALA A 831 -25.17 11.22 87.41
CA ALA A 831 -25.64 11.77 88.68
C ALA A 831 -27.18 11.80 88.77
N ILE A 832 -27.87 12.21 87.70
CA ILE A 832 -29.33 12.23 87.62
C ILE A 832 -29.90 10.81 87.65
N PHE A 833 -29.35 9.87 86.87
CA PHE A 833 -29.78 8.46 86.92
C PHE A 833 -29.55 7.84 88.30
N SER A 834 -28.40 8.08 88.93
CA SER A 834 -28.12 7.62 90.30
C SER A 834 -29.14 8.17 91.30
N GLY A 835 -29.45 9.48 91.23
CA GLY A 835 -30.48 10.11 92.05
C GLY A 835 -31.89 9.54 91.83
N CYS A 836 -32.31 9.36 90.57
CA CYS A 836 -33.58 8.74 90.24
C CYS A 836 -33.65 7.27 90.70
N ILE A 837 -32.58 6.51 90.58
CA ILE A 837 -32.49 5.13 91.09
C ILE A 837 -32.56 5.11 92.63
N PHE A 838 -31.91 6.04 93.33
CA PHE A 838 -32.04 6.17 94.79
C PHE A 838 -33.47 6.56 95.22
N LEU A 839 -34.16 7.42 94.47
CA LEU A 839 -35.56 7.77 94.73
C LEU A 839 -36.51 6.60 94.44
N LEU A 840 -36.25 5.79 93.42
CA LEU A 840 -37.00 4.56 93.13
C LEU A 840 -36.74 3.46 94.17
N ILE A 841 -35.50 3.27 94.62
CA ILE A 841 -35.14 2.29 95.66
C ILE A 841 -35.72 2.70 97.02
N SER A 842 -35.58 3.97 97.41
CA SER A 842 -36.18 4.47 98.67
C SER A 842 -37.70 4.47 98.61
N GLY A 843 -38.31 4.85 97.48
CA GLY A 843 -39.74 4.70 97.22
C GLY A 843 -40.21 3.23 97.30
N PHE A 844 -39.44 2.29 96.76
CA PHE A 844 -39.70 0.85 96.88
C PHE A 844 -39.55 0.35 98.32
N PHE A 845 -38.57 0.84 99.09
CA PHE A 845 -38.42 0.53 100.51
C PHE A 845 -39.59 1.07 101.34
N CYS A 846 -40.01 2.32 101.10
CA CYS A 846 -41.21 2.91 101.71
C CYS A 846 -42.48 2.16 101.32
N TYR A 847 -42.63 1.73 100.06
CA TYR A 847 -43.71 0.85 99.61
C TYR A 847 -43.68 -0.50 100.32
N MET A 848 -42.52 -1.13 100.48
CA MET A 848 -42.35 -2.40 101.18
C MET A 848 -42.60 -2.29 102.70
N LEU A 849 -42.26 -1.15 103.31
CA LEU A 849 -42.62 -0.82 104.70
C LEU A 849 -44.13 -0.61 104.86
N LYS A 850 -44.76 0.16 103.96
CA LYS A 850 -46.23 0.32 103.90
C LYS A 850 -46.93 -1.03 103.72
N LYS A 851 -46.43 -1.88 102.81
CA LYS A 851 -46.95 -3.23 102.53
C LYS A 851 -46.72 -4.21 103.69
N LYS A 852 -45.66 -4.04 104.51
CA LYS A 852 -45.48 -4.73 105.80
C LYS A 852 -46.51 -4.27 106.85
N LEU A 853 -46.78 -2.97 106.94
CA LEU A 853 -47.80 -2.41 107.85
C LEU A 853 -49.23 -2.83 107.45
N GLU A 854 -49.56 -2.81 106.17
CA GLU A 854 -50.85 -3.28 105.62
C GLU A 854 -51.03 -4.79 105.80
N LYS A 855 -49.96 -5.60 105.66
CA LYS A 855 -49.99 -7.03 106.04
C LYS A 855 -50.25 -7.25 107.54
N LYS A 856 -49.83 -6.34 108.43
CA LYS A 856 -50.24 -6.35 109.85
C LYS A 856 -51.72 -5.99 110.03
N ARG A 857 -52.29 -5.08 109.22
CA ARG A 857 -53.72 -4.68 109.30
C ARG A 857 -54.69 -5.74 108.76
N ASN A 858 -54.32 -6.47 107.72
CA ASN A 858 -55.20 -7.47 107.08
C ASN A 858 -55.38 -8.79 107.86
N LYS A 859 -54.68 -9.01 108.99
CA LYS A 859 -54.93 -10.16 109.89
C LYS A 859 -56.27 -10.06 110.64
N ARG A 860 -57.02 -8.94 110.52
CA ARG A 860 -58.29 -8.68 111.25
C ARG A 860 -59.60 -8.74 110.44
N ARG A 861 -59.57 -9.02 109.12
CA ARG A 861 -60.81 -9.15 108.30
C ARG A 861 -60.88 -10.45 107.47
N ARG A 862 -60.51 -11.59 108.07
CA ARG A 862 -61.11 -12.90 107.73
C ARG A 862 -62.56 -12.96 108.28
N ARG A 863 -63.46 -12.15 107.71
CA ARG A 863 -64.90 -12.36 107.77
C ARG A 863 -65.49 -12.05 106.40
N ALA A 864 -66.14 -13.06 105.84
CA ALA A 864 -67.53 -13.03 105.33
C ALA A 864 -68.04 -11.73 104.67
N LYS A 865 -68.68 -11.79 103.50
CA LYS A 865 -69.16 -12.96 102.72
C LYS A 865 -69.62 -12.46 101.34
N PHE A 866 -69.59 -13.34 100.33
CA PHE A 866 -70.51 -13.39 99.16
C PHE A 866 -70.51 -12.11 98.26
N GLY A 867 -70.89 -12.12 96.98
CA GLY A 867 -71.49 -13.15 96.14
C GLY A 867 -72.29 -12.47 95.02
N MET A 868 -71.97 -12.83 93.78
CA MET A 868 -72.86 -12.89 92.60
C MET A 868 -73.63 -11.66 92.05
N LYS A 869 -73.45 -11.49 90.72
CA LYS A 869 -74.47 -11.39 89.64
C LYS A 869 -75.06 -10.03 89.18
N HIS A 870 -74.99 -9.87 87.84
CA HIS A 870 -75.92 -9.17 86.92
C HIS A 870 -75.96 -7.61 86.96
N GLN A 871 -76.33 -6.87 85.90
CA GLN A 871 -76.86 -7.22 84.56
C GLN A 871 -76.58 -6.16 83.44
N ARG A 872 -76.83 -6.54 82.17
CA ARG A 872 -77.17 -5.73 80.95
C ARG A 872 -76.05 -5.14 80.03
N LYS A 873 -76.46 -4.88 78.77
CA LYS A 873 -75.75 -4.36 77.56
C LYS A 873 -76.52 -3.13 77.00
N PRO A 874 -76.04 -2.34 76.00
CA PRO A 874 -75.97 -2.69 74.54
C PRO A 874 -74.51 -2.70 74.00
N PHE A 875 -74.08 -3.27 72.85
CA PHE A 875 -74.51 -3.26 71.41
C PHE A 875 -74.21 -1.92 70.66
N ARG A 876 -73.73 -1.87 69.39
CA ARG A 876 -73.55 -2.92 68.34
C ARG A 876 -72.35 -2.65 67.39
N ASN A 877 -71.90 -3.75 66.74
CA ASN A 877 -70.85 -3.93 65.72
C ASN A 877 -71.16 -3.27 64.34
N PRO A 878 -70.24 -3.18 63.33
CA PRO A 878 -69.70 -4.37 62.65
C PRO A 878 -68.21 -4.42 62.19
N ARG A 879 -67.78 -5.67 61.97
CA ARG A 879 -66.60 -6.25 61.26
C ARG A 879 -67.17 -7.27 60.22
N PRO A 880 -66.46 -8.23 59.54
CA PRO A 880 -65.08 -8.76 59.65
C PRO A 880 -64.33 -8.59 58.27
N ILE A 881 -63.61 -9.48 57.55
CA ILE A 881 -63.06 -10.88 57.61
C ILE A 881 -62.01 -11.01 56.44
N THR A 882 -61.09 -11.97 56.26
CA THR A 882 -60.38 -13.02 57.04
C THR A 882 -58.94 -12.50 57.38
N LYS A 883 -57.79 -13.20 57.63
CA LYS A 883 -57.33 -14.61 57.79
C LYS A 883 -56.99 -15.47 56.53
N ALA A 884 -56.06 -16.45 56.55
CA ALA A 884 -55.05 -16.86 57.56
C ALA A 884 -53.95 -17.82 57.01
N ASP A 885 -52.68 -17.58 57.40
CA ASP A 885 -51.72 -18.52 58.06
C ASP A 885 -51.23 -19.84 57.35
N PRO A 886 -50.23 -20.62 57.85
CA PRO A 886 -48.88 -20.69 57.20
C PRO A 886 -48.28 -22.12 56.99
N HIS A 887 -47.01 -22.25 56.54
CA HIS A 887 -45.92 -23.14 57.09
C HIS A 887 -44.71 -23.49 56.13
N LEU A 888 -43.50 -23.63 56.72
CA LEU A 888 -42.25 -24.39 56.39
C LEU A 888 -41.50 -24.36 55.00
N LEU A 889 -40.24 -23.89 55.03
CA LEU A 889 -38.91 -24.55 54.72
C LEU A 889 -38.75 -25.66 53.61
N PRO A 890 -37.52 -25.94 53.06
CA PRO A 890 -36.44 -25.06 52.54
C PRO A 890 -35.64 -25.60 51.29
N ALA A 891 -34.80 -24.76 50.66
CA ALA A 891 -33.58 -25.12 49.85
C ALA A 891 -33.78 -25.89 48.49
N PRO A 892 -32.72 -26.31 47.73
CA PRO A 892 -31.81 -25.43 46.95
C PRO A 892 -31.45 -25.89 45.49
N ALA A 893 -30.78 -24.99 44.75
CA ALA A 893 -29.70 -25.18 43.75
C ALA A 893 -29.81 -26.03 42.43
N ALA A 894 -29.39 -25.36 41.33
CA ALA A 894 -28.52 -25.81 40.21
C ALA A 894 -29.04 -26.60 38.96
N SER A 895 -28.50 -26.20 37.78
CA SER A 895 -28.39 -26.91 36.48
C SER A 895 -29.67 -27.20 35.65
N ARG A 896 -29.63 -27.52 34.33
CA ARG A 896 -28.88 -27.02 33.12
C ARG A 896 -29.55 -27.64 31.85
N LEU A 897 -29.39 -27.04 30.66
CA LEU A 897 -29.62 -27.61 29.29
C LEU A 897 -31.07 -27.84 28.74
N THR A 898 -31.36 -27.15 27.62
CA THR A 898 -31.95 -27.60 26.32
C THR A 898 -32.62 -28.99 26.18
N HIS A 899 -33.74 -29.20 25.47
CA HIS A 899 -33.98 -28.99 24.01
C HIS A 899 -35.48 -29.21 23.62
N HIS A 900 -35.88 -28.80 22.39
CA HIS A 900 -36.88 -29.38 21.42
C HIS A 900 -38.20 -30.06 21.90
N ASN A 901 -39.37 -30.06 21.20
CA ASN A 901 -39.78 -29.75 19.80
C ASN A 901 -41.35 -29.70 19.73
N VAL A 902 -42.13 -29.44 18.66
CA VAL A 902 -42.03 -28.97 17.24
C VAL A 902 -43.47 -28.63 16.73
N THR A 903 -43.66 -28.29 15.44
CA THR A 903 -44.92 -28.28 14.63
C THR A 903 -46.04 -27.27 14.99
N THR A 904 -46.66 -26.51 14.06
CA THR A 904 -46.32 -26.19 12.65
C THR A 904 -47.13 -24.96 12.14
N ASP A 905 -46.74 -24.41 10.97
CA ASP A 905 -47.61 -23.84 9.90
C ASP A 905 -48.40 -22.51 10.12
N ILE A 906 -48.54 -21.60 9.12
CA ILE A 906 -47.86 -21.47 7.80
C ILE A 906 -47.95 -20.02 7.22
N ILE A 907 -46.95 -19.65 6.40
CA ILE A 907 -46.89 -18.52 5.43
C ILE A 907 -47.00 -17.07 5.98
N SER A 908 -46.41 -16.12 5.24
CA SER A 908 -46.30 -14.70 5.62
C SER A 908 -46.32 -13.77 4.39
N SER A 909 -46.73 -12.51 4.58
CA SER A 909 -46.60 -11.43 3.58
C SER A 909 -46.71 -10.05 4.23
N SER A 910 -45.81 -9.13 3.82
CA SER A 910 -45.98 -7.65 3.75
C SER A 910 -46.55 -6.85 4.93
N MET A 911 -45.85 -5.75 5.25
CA MET A 911 -46.27 -4.68 6.18
C MET A 911 -47.66 -4.10 5.87
N GLU A 912 -48.41 -3.74 6.91
CA GLU A 912 -49.26 -2.54 6.86
C GLU A 912 -49.52 -1.94 8.26
N GLN A 913 -49.35 -0.62 8.41
CA GLN A 913 -49.91 0.16 9.52
C GLN A 913 -50.29 1.58 9.05
N ARG A 914 -51.59 1.89 9.19
CA ARG A 914 -52.31 3.17 9.09
C ARG A 914 -53.52 3.00 10.02
N ASN A 915 -54.14 4.00 10.66
CA ASN A 915 -54.19 5.46 10.54
C ASN A 915 -54.41 6.02 11.99
N GLU A 916 -54.51 7.30 12.38
CA GLU A 916 -54.62 8.64 11.79
C GLU A 916 -54.24 9.68 12.92
N LYS A 917 -54.37 11.03 12.90
CA LYS A 917 -54.94 12.01 11.95
C LYS A 917 -54.12 13.32 11.84
N SER A 918 -54.44 14.34 12.64
CA SER A 918 -54.03 15.76 12.47
C SER A 918 -54.62 16.64 13.61
N PRO A 919 -54.32 17.96 13.78
CA PRO A 919 -54.06 18.94 12.70
C PRO A 919 -53.02 20.09 12.87
N ASN A 920 -52.63 20.62 11.70
CA ASN A 920 -52.24 22.00 11.34
C ASN A 920 -50.88 22.63 11.74
N GLY A 921 -50.19 23.19 10.72
CA GLY A 921 -49.06 24.13 10.81
C GLY A 921 -48.24 24.20 9.50
N GLU A 922 -48.22 25.35 8.82
CA GLU A 922 -47.48 25.59 7.55
C GLU A 922 -46.04 26.14 7.84
N MET A 923 -45.09 26.38 6.91
CA MET A 923 -45.10 26.54 5.44
C MET A 923 -43.65 26.47 4.85
N SER A 924 -43.47 26.03 3.58
CA SER A 924 -42.33 26.39 2.65
C SER A 924 -40.89 25.94 3.02
N LYS A 925 -39.98 25.49 2.12
CA LYS A 925 -39.94 25.24 0.64
C LYS A 925 -38.74 24.33 0.28
N ASN A 926 -38.84 23.61 -0.85
CA ASN A 926 -37.85 23.19 -1.89
C ASN A 926 -36.33 23.06 -1.56
N ASN A 927 -35.54 22.12 -2.12
CA ASN A 927 -35.77 21.22 -3.27
C ASN A 927 -34.83 19.96 -3.31
N SER A 928 -35.19 19.00 -4.18
CA SER A 928 -34.39 17.95 -4.90
C SER A 928 -32.86 17.81 -4.65
N SER A 929 -32.24 16.60 -4.69
CA SER A 929 -32.67 15.21 -4.99
C SER A 929 -31.64 14.22 -4.38
N LEU A 930 -32.02 13.09 -3.78
CA LEU A 930 -32.33 11.79 -4.41
C LEU A 930 -31.33 11.26 -5.47
N ARG A 931 -30.93 9.97 -5.50
CA ARG A 931 -30.85 8.92 -4.44
C ARG A 931 -30.19 7.63 -5.00
N HIS A 932 -29.65 6.80 -4.10
CA HIS A 932 -29.45 5.34 -4.17
C HIS A 932 -28.79 4.66 -5.39
N SER A 933 -27.62 4.08 -5.10
CA SER A 933 -27.34 2.67 -5.42
C SER A 933 -28.12 1.72 -4.47
N LEU A 934 -28.28 0.45 -4.91
CA LEU A 934 -28.68 -0.84 -4.28
C LEU A 934 -28.93 -1.78 -5.51
N LYS A 935 -28.76 -3.10 -5.59
CA LYS A 935 -28.26 -4.26 -4.80
C LYS A 935 -28.22 -5.47 -5.80
N LEU A 936 -27.60 -6.65 -5.62
CA LEU A 936 -26.54 -7.24 -4.78
C LEU A 936 -26.30 -8.70 -5.33
N ASN A 937 -25.47 -9.53 -4.67
CA ASN A 937 -25.37 -11.00 -4.79
C ASN A 937 -24.77 -11.55 -6.13
N ASP A 938 -24.03 -12.67 -6.17
CA ASP A 938 -23.42 -13.53 -5.14
C ASP A 938 -22.21 -14.30 -5.72
N ASP A 939 -21.42 -14.93 -4.84
CA ASP A 939 -20.56 -16.13 -5.02
C ASP A 939 -19.89 -16.42 -6.38
N CYS A 940 -18.56 -16.46 -6.40
CA CYS A 940 -17.84 -17.73 -6.12
C CYS A 940 -16.32 -17.53 -5.93
N SER A 941 -15.63 -18.59 -5.49
CA SER A 941 -14.17 -18.65 -5.31
C SER A 941 -13.42 -18.96 -6.61
N ILE A 942 -12.13 -18.55 -6.71
CA ILE A 942 -10.97 -19.41 -7.06
C ILE A 942 -9.64 -18.63 -7.08
N PHE A 943 -8.55 -19.39 -7.02
CA PHE A 943 -7.12 -19.02 -6.92
C PHE A 943 -6.56 -18.14 -8.05
N TYR A 944 -5.49 -17.41 -7.68
CA TYR A 944 -4.25 -17.10 -8.42
C TYR A 944 -4.17 -17.41 -9.94
N GLY A 945 -3.77 -16.37 -10.68
CA GLY A 945 -3.11 -16.43 -11.99
C GLY A 945 -2.08 -15.31 -12.10
#